data_AF-A0A4D6HF90-F1
#
_entry.id   AF-A0A4D6HF90-F1
#
_cell.length_a   1.000
_cell.length_b   1.000
_cell.length_c   1.000
_cell.angle_alpha   90.00
_cell.angle_beta   90.00
_cell.angle_gamma   90.00
#
_symmetry.space_group_name_H-M   'P 1'
#
loop_
_entity.id
_entity.type
_entity.pdbx_description
1 polymer ?
#
loop_
_entity_poly.entity_id
_entity_poly.type
_entity_poly.pdbx_seq_one_letter_code
_entity_poly.pdbx_strand_id
1 'polypeptide(L)'
;MFGPDDALSSRLSTLLLVSAVCVLLAGLVLGSVAAGAVGPGILDRGSDSTEGLTQEDPAGLQSERDLSAFERQLAQRIQGQVESGAINLSQGQYGDVRERLDSSEYEELLDSYRSVSEETGNTERARNVTAFRRALANYTGLAERYSQTYSTYRLVQSSRDLRFGETWAGSTGHDDVTRSVARRLERIESALETNASRVAAVARTFDGDVQLDFDRTVESVQASFSNISARQAEVRADAFVQTELALDVRSTNASFREPLTVSGRLRLANGTAVTNRSIRFEVGEQTITTRTDAAGAFSFAYRPVTLPVDTEELSIRYVPDEMEPYLGANATVDISVASVEPTVDVSVASEPTVEVSPAPARVGYSDTVGVFGRVSVDDVGVPDAPVLVFADGRLLANATTGSDGTFERNVSIPATLEPGNRSLQARLALQGRSIQSADGSTTISVRERSTELSLTTTALDDRTARVTGRLTAADGRAIPNQTVTITADGEQVATVSTNASGWIDTTVLVPSGAVSDGRAELVASFDGRGLNLGSSDARATVSVSASGLPLWLLGGGLLVVAVAGVGIGGFVWRRSRSESSEPEASPDVIEDDAVADDSTDSGLDPEALLAAARESAPQVAVRLAYAAVRVSLDGPRDGTHWEFYRACTADADDAELASTLRTVTEGYERTNFAGDSVSESEAERIVSAADSLVR
;
A
#
# COMPACT_ATOMS: atom_id res chain seq x y z
N MET A 1 8.04 -42.29 52.46
CA MET A 1 9.25 -42.62 51.69
C MET A 1 8.98 -42.17 50.26
N PHE A 2 9.60 -41.07 49.86
CA PHE A 2 9.93 -40.54 48.51
C PHE A 2 8.95 -40.71 47.31
N GLY A 3 8.72 -39.59 46.58
CA GLY A 3 7.97 -39.48 45.29
C GLY A 3 8.79 -39.95 44.06
N PRO A 4 8.66 -39.37 42.84
CA PRO A 4 7.84 -38.23 42.40
C PRO A 4 7.12 -38.39 41.01
N ASP A 5 6.51 -37.28 40.58
CA ASP A 5 5.75 -36.98 39.36
C ASP A 5 6.54 -36.94 38.04
N ASP A 6 5.86 -37.24 36.92
CA ASP A 6 6.33 -37.00 35.54
C ASP A 6 5.51 -35.87 34.88
N ALA A 7 6.02 -34.65 35.01
CA ALA A 7 5.71 -33.50 34.17
C ALA A 7 6.98 -33.10 33.40
N LEU A 8 7.42 -33.94 32.45
CA LEU A 8 8.72 -33.75 31.76
C LEU A 8 8.71 -33.82 30.23
N SER A 9 7.58 -34.07 29.54
CA SER A 9 7.63 -34.27 28.08
C SER A 9 7.26 -33.06 27.21
N SER A 10 6.77 -31.93 27.75
CA SER A 10 6.46 -30.74 26.93
C SER A 10 7.58 -29.70 26.87
N ARG A 11 8.70 -29.92 27.57
CA ARG A 11 9.86 -29.00 27.59
C ARG A 11 11.03 -29.40 26.68
N LEU A 12 10.93 -30.51 25.95
CA LEU A 12 12.03 -31.01 25.10
C LEU A 12 11.97 -30.54 23.64
N SER A 13 10.80 -30.11 23.13
CA SER A 13 10.70 -29.62 21.75
C SER A 13 11.05 -28.12 21.60
N THR A 14 10.95 -27.35 22.68
CA THR A 14 11.38 -25.94 22.75
C THR A 14 12.89 -25.78 22.92
N LEU A 15 13.58 -26.81 23.42
CA LEU A 15 15.03 -26.83 23.64
C LEU A 15 15.85 -27.10 22.36
N LEU A 16 15.26 -27.74 21.34
CA LEU A 16 15.95 -28.05 20.08
C LEU A 16 15.96 -26.89 19.07
N LEU A 17 14.99 -25.97 19.15
CA LEU A 17 14.88 -24.85 18.21
C LEU A 17 15.78 -23.67 18.60
N VAL A 18 16.00 -23.46 19.91
CA VAL A 18 16.99 -22.48 20.43
C VAL A 18 18.43 -22.95 20.21
N SER A 19 18.69 -24.26 20.24
CA SER A 19 20.01 -24.83 19.99
C SER A 19 20.48 -24.71 18.52
N ALA A 20 19.57 -24.65 17.55
CA ALA A 20 19.93 -24.58 16.13
C ALA A 20 20.40 -23.18 15.71
N VAL A 21 19.95 -22.13 16.40
CA VAL A 21 20.32 -20.74 16.12
C VAL A 21 21.70 -20.38 16.72
N CYS A 22 22.08 -20.97 17.86
CA CYS A 22 23.38 -20.68 18.49
C CYS A 22 24.60 -21.40 17.86
N VAL A 23 24.41 -22.43 17.02
CA VAL A 23 25.53 -23.18 16.43
C VAL A 23 26.08 -22.53 15.14
N LEU A 24 25.35 -21.62 14.51
CA LEU A 24 25.77 -20.98 13.25
C LEU A 24 26.70 -19.76 13.42
N LEU A 25 26.88 -19.23 14.64
CA LEU A 25 27.73 -18.05 14.90
C LEU A 25 29.18 -18.40 15.36
N ALA A 26 29.57 -19.68 15.36
CA ALA A 26 30.88 -20.11 15.87
C ALA A 26 31.87 -20.59 14.78
N GLY A 27 31.78 -20.12 13.54
CA GLY A 27 32.60 -20.67 12.47
C GLY A 27 33.02 -19.73 11.35
N LEU A 28 33.86 -18.71 11.61
CA LEU A 28 34.95 -18.33 10.69
C LEU A 28 35.84 -17.19 11.24
N VAL A 29 36.92 -17.48 11.99
CA VAL A 29 38.20 -16.72 11.90
C VAL A 29 39.34 -17.63 12.40
N LEU A 30 40.10 -18.24 11.47
CA LEU A 30 41.45 -18.75 11.73
C LEU A 30 42.42 -17.88 10.92
N GLY A 31 43.09 -16.96 11.60
CA GLY A 31 44.18 -16.15 11.06
C GLY A 31 45.42 -16.29 11.95
N SER A 32 46.30 -17.20 11.60
CA SER A 32 47.59 -17.45 12.24
C SER A 32 48.58 -16.30 11.99
N VAL A 33 49.21 -15.77 13.05
CA VAL A 33 50.49 -15.04 12.91
C VAL A 33 51.47 -15.46 14.01
N ALA A 34 52.68 -15.76 13.56
CA ALA A 34 53.75 -16.43 14.26
C ALA A 34 54.61 -15.50 15.15
N ALA A 35 55.36 -16.17 16.03
CA ALA A 35 56.22 -15.66 17.10
C ALA A 35 57.43 -14.82 16.67
N GLY A 36 57.89 -13.95 17.58
CA GLY A 36 59.18 -13.25 17.51
C GLY A 36 59.62 -12.60 18.84
N ALA A 37 60.40 -13.36 19.61
CA ALA A 37 61.27 -13.01 20.76
C ALA A 37 62.19 -11.78 20.53
N VAL A 38 62.82 -11.05 21.47
CA VAL A 38 63.04 -11.05 22.95
C VAL A 38 63.77 -9.72 23.29
N GLY A 39 63.57 -9.16 24.50
CA GLY A 39 64.47 -8.17 25.13
C GLY A 39 63.94 -7.64 26.48
N PRO A 40 64.61 -7.88 27.63
CA PRO A 40 63.99 -7.81 28.97
C PRO A 40 64.29 -6.53 29.77
N GLY A 41 63.41 -6.17 30.72
CA GLY A 41 63.76 -5.25 31.80
C GLY A 41 62.62 -4.70 32.68
N ILE A 42 62.33 -5.42 33.78
CA ILE A 42 61.93 -4.92 35.12
C ILE A 42 60.46 -4.48 35.36
N LEU A 43 59.68 -5.46 35.88
CA LEU A 43 58.67 -5.43 36.98
C LEU A 43 57.71 -4.23 37.13
N ASP A 44 56.45 -4.42 36.71
CA ASP A 44 55.30 -4.30 37.61
C ASP A 44 54.14 -5.24 37.18
N ARG A 45 53.35 -5.65 38.15
CA ARG A 45 52.41 -6.78 38.15
C ARG A 45 51.01 -6.33 37.72
N GLY A 46 50.54 -6.86 36.59
CA GLY A 46 49.21 -7.49 36.52
C GLY A 46 48.07 -6.77 35.79
N SER A 47 47.49 -7.51 34.84
CA SER A 47 46.18 -7.40 34.17
C SER A 47 45.96 -6.28 33.15
N ASP A 48 46.35 -6.61 31.92
CA ASP A 48 45.61 -6.34 30.69
C ASP A 48 44.11 -6.67 30.90
N SER A 49 43.23 -5.72 30.64
CA SER A 49 41.79 -5.96 30.51
C SER A 49 41.41 -5.70 29.07
N THR A 50 41.55 -6.73 28.25
CA THR A 50 40.74 -6.93 27.06
C THR A 50 39.29 -6.90 27.52
N GLU A 51 38.52 -5.87 27.15
CA GLU A 51 37.05 -5.86 27.33
C GLU A 51 36.44 -6.90 26.37
N GLY A 52 36.59 -8.17 26.75
CA GLY A 52 35.84 -9.27 26.21
C GLY A 52 34.39 -9.14 26.67
N LEU A 53 33.48 -9.12 25.70
CA LEU A 53 32.06 -9.37 25.89
C LEU A 53 31.88 -10.51 26.90
N THR A 54 31.17 -10.23 28.00
CA THR A 54 30.73 -11.31 28.87
C THR A 54 29.70 -12.12 28.08
N GLN A 55 30.11 -13.29 27.61
CA GLN A 55 29.21 -14.27 27.01
C GLN A 55 28.41 -14.90 28.16
N GLU A 56 27.19 -14.43 28.38
CA GLU A 56 26.28 -15.00 29.37
C GLU A 56 25.62 -16.28 28.84
N ASP A 57 25.52 -17.26 29.73
CA ASP A 57 24.97 -18.59 29.47
C ASP A 57 23.46 -18.48 29.14
N PRO A 58 23.01 -18.91 27.94
CA PRO A 58 21.60 -18.82 27.53
C PRO A 58 20.65 -19.65 28.41
N ALA A 59 21.16 -20.59 29.21
CA ALA A 59 20.35 -21.33 30.19
C ALA A 59 19.98 -20.50 31.44
N GLY A 60 20.59 -19.33 31.62
CA GLY A 60 20.40 -18.44 32.78
C GLY A 60 19.32 -17.37 32.65
N LEU A 61 18.79 -17.11 31.44
CA LEU A 61 17.81 -16.04 31.17
C LEU A 61 16.38 -16.42 31.57
N GLN A 62 16.16 -16.88 32.80
CA GLN A 62 14.84 -17.29 33.30
C GLN A 62 14.17 -16.26 34.19
N SER A 63 14.77 -15.08 34.41
CA SER A 63 14.17 -14.00 35.20
C SER A 63 13.82 -12.79 34.33
N GLU A 64 12.62 -12.23 34.55
CA GLU A 64 12.11 -11.02 33.89
C GLU A 64 13.07 -9.82 34.03
N ARG A 65 13.89 -9.82 35.10
CA ARG A 65 14.92 -8.83 35.37
C ARG A 65 16.10 -8.90 34.40
N ASP A 66 16.46 -10.11 33.94
CA ASP A 66 17.55 -10.34 33.00
C ASP A 66 17.10 -9.99 31.57
N LEU A 67 15.85 -10.32 31.21
CA LEU A 67 15.24 -9.91 29.94
C LEU A 67 15.11 -8.39 29.82
N SER A 68 14.76 -7.70 30.90
CA SER A 68 14.71 -6.23 30.93
C SER A 68 16.09 -5.58 30.75
N ALA A 69 17.17 -6.22 31.20
CA ALA A 69 18.53 -5.75 30.98
C ALA A 69 18.95 -5.95 29.52
N PHE A 70 18.59 -7.10 28.94
CA PHE A 70 18.84 -7.42 27.54
C PHE A 70 18.04 -6.52 26.58
N GLU A 71 16.77 -6.25 26.87
CA GLU A 71 15.92 -5.30 26.11
C GLU A 71 16.59 -3.92 26.02
N ARG A 72 17.13 -3.41 27.14
CA ARG A 72 17.86 -2.13 27.17
C ARG A 72 19.10 -2.13 26.27
N GLN A 73 19.83 -3.24 26.24
CA GLN A 73 21.01 -3.35 25.38
C GLN A 73 20.61 -3.33 23.90
N LEU A 74 19.52 -4.03 23.54
CA LEU A 74 18.99 -4.02 22.18
C LEU A 74 18.49 -2.62 21.79
N ALA A 75 17.75 -1.94 22.68
CA ALA A 75 17.29 -0.57 22.48
C ALA A 75 18.46 0.41 22.22
N GLN A 76 19.54 0.32 23.01
CA GLN A 76 20.75 1.14 22.83
C GLN A 76 21.46 0.86 21.51
N ARG A 77 21.51 -0.41 21.06
CA ARG A 77 22.08 -0.75 19.76
C ARG A 77 21.24 -0.20 18.61
N ILE A 78 19.92 -0.29 18.71
CA ILE A 78 18.99 0.29 17.73
C ILE A 78 19.21 1.81 17.65
N GLN A 79 19.22 2.50 18.79
CA GLN A 79 19.49 3.93 18.85
C GLN A 79 20.86 4.28 18.26
N GLY A 80 21.92 3.57 18.64
CA GLY A 80 23.26 3.81 18.14
C GLY A 80 23.41 3.64 16.62
N GLN A 81 22.72 2.66 16.03
CA GLN A 81 22.69 2.46 14.58
C GLN A 81 21.95 3.60 13.87
N VAL A 82 20.81 4.03 14.43
CA VAL A 82 20.03 5.13 13.85
C VAL A 82 20.73 6.49 13.98
N GLU A 83 21.35 6.77 15.13
CA GLU A 83 22.13 8.00 15.35
C GLU A 83 23.34 8.07 14.41
N SER A 84 23.99 6.94 14.13
CA SER A 84 25.08 6.88 13.16
C SER A 84 24.59 7.23 11.75
N GLY A 85 23.39 6.78 11.38
CA GLY A 85 22.71 7.18 10.14
C GLY A 85 22.32 8.67 10.11
N ALA A 86 21.96 9.25 11.25
CA ALA A 86 21.63 10.67 11.36
C ALA A 86 22.79 11.59 10.96
N ILE A 87 24.04 11.21 11.22
CA ILE A 87 25.20 11.99 10.75
C ILE A 87 25.24 12.06 9.22
N ASN A 88 24.98 10.93 8.55
CA ASN A 88 25.02 10.82 7.09
C ASN A 88 23.86 11.58 6.41
N LEU A 89 22.69 11.65 7.04
CA LEU A 89 21.55 12.46 6.57
C LEU A 89 21.93 13.93 6.39
N SER A 90 22.61 14.51 7.38
CA SER A 90 23.04 15.91 7.34
C SER A 90 24.08 16.20 6.25
N GLN A 91 24.82 15.17 5.83
CA GLN A 91 25.85 15.24 4.79
C GLN A 91 25.31 14.90 3.39
N GLY A 92 24.01 14.62 3.25
CA GLY A 92 23.40 14.24 1.97
C GLY A 92 23.70 12.80 1.51
N GLN A 93 24.25 11.97 2.39
CA GLN A 93 24.59 10.56 2.13
C GLN A 93 23.37 9.67 2.41
N TYR A 94 22.28 9.88 1.65
CA TYR A 94 21.00 9.21 1.91
C TYR A 94 21.04 7.69 1.61
N GLY A 95 21.79 7.28 0.58
CA GLY A 95 21.96 5.87 0.21
C GLY A 95 22.60 5.06 1.34
N ASP A 96 23.67 5.58 1.93
CA ASP A 96 24.38 4.99 3.08
C ASP A 96 23.50 4.81 4.32
N VAL A 97 22.48 5.65 4.49
CA VAL A 97 21.50 5.51 5.59
C VAL A 97 20.49 4.43 5.26
N ARG A 98 19.99 4.41 4.02
CA ARG A 98 19.06 3.41 3.53
C ARG A 98 19.66 2.00 3.61
N GLU A 99 20.86 1.80 3.08
CA GLU A 99 21.56 0.51 3.10
C GLU A 99 21.70 -0.04 4.51
N ARG A 100 22.00 0.81 5.50
CA ARG A 100 22.09 0.40 6.91
C ARG A 100 20.74 0.04 7.51
N LEU A 101 19.69 0.81 7.22
CA LEU A 101 18.33 0.55 7.75
C LEU A 101 17.68 -0.69 7.12
N ASP A 102 18.05 -1.01 5.88
CA ASP A 102 17.57 -2.16 5.11
C ASP A 102 18.50 -3.39 5.25
N SER A 103 19.57 -3.27 6.05
CA SER A 103 20.50 -4.38 6.26
C SER A 103 19.86 -5.52 7.06
N SER A 104 20.21 -6.76 6.72
CA SER A 104 19.76 -7.95 7.46
C SER A 104 20.17 -7.89 8.94
N GLU A 105 21.32 -7.30 9.25
CA GLU A 105 21.77 -7.11 10.63
C GLU A 105 20.83 -6.21 11.43
N TYR A 106 20.31 -5.15 10.82
CA TYR A 106 19.34 -4.26 11.48
C TYR A 106 17.97 -4.92 11.61
N GLU A 107 17.53 -5.71 10.61
CA GLU A 107 16.28 -6.46 10.69
C GLU A 107 16.32 -7.52 11.80
N GLU A 108 17.42 -8.29 11.89
CA GLU A 108 17.62 -9.26 12.96
C GLU A 108 17.64 -8.58 14.35
N LEU A 109 18.22 -7.39 14.45
CA LEU A 109 18.23 -6.60 15.68
C LEU A 109 16.82 -6.17 16.09
N LEU A 110 15.99 -5.73 15.13
CA LEU A 110 14.61 -5.32 15.37
C LEU A 110 13.72 -6.50 15.75
N ASP A 111 13.87 -7.63 15.08
CA ASP A 111 13.13 -8.87 15.38
C ASP A 111 13.49 -9.38 16.79
N SER A 112 14.79 -9.35 17.14
CA SER A 112 15.25 -9.68 18.49
C SER A 112 14.64 -8.74 19.53
N TYR A 113 14.62 -7.43 19.26
CA TYR A 113 14.04 -6.44 20.17
C TYR A 113 12.53 -6.64 20.36
N ARG A 114 11.79 -6.91 19.29
CA ARG A 114 10.35 -7.18 19.34
C ARG A 114 10.04 -8.43 20.14
N SER A 115 10.76 -9.52 19.89
CA SER A 115 10.60 -10.79 20.61
C SER A 115 10.80 -10.62 22.12
N VAL A 116 11.87 -9.92 22.52
CA VAL A 116 12.15 -9.65 23.95
C VAL A 116 11.09 -8.72 24.54
N SER A 117 10.64 -7.70 23.80
CA SER A 117 9.62 -6.75 24.26
C SER A 117 8.24 -7.40 24.45
N GLU A 118 7.93 -8.47 23.70
CA GLU A 118 6.72 -9.28 23.91
C GLU A 118 6.79 -10.03 25.25
N GLU A 119 7.96 -10.55 25.63
CA GLU A 119 8.18 -11.26 26.89
C GLU A 119 8.32 -10.33 28.11
N THR A 120 8.76 -9.08 27.94
CA THR A 120 8.89 -8.08 29.02
C THR A 120 7.66 -7.16 29.15
N GLY A 121 6.62 -7.36 28.34
CA GLY A 121 5.38 -6.56 28.37
C GLY A 121 5.49 -5.17 27.74
N ASN A 122 6.56 -4.89 27.00
CA ASN A 122 6.86 -3.61 26.36
C ASN A 122 6.47 -3.55 24.86
N THR A 123 5.42 -4.29 24.48
CA THR A 123 4.99 -4.42 23.06
C THR A 123 4.68 -3.10 22.37
N GLU A 124 4.15 -2.11 23.09
CA GLU A 124 3.88 -0.77 22.55
C GLU A 124 5.18 -0.05 22.14
N ARG A 125 6.22 -0.14 22.98
CA ARG A 125 7.55 0.42 22.67
C ARG A 125 8.14 -0.22 21.41
N ALA A 126 8.07 -1.54 21.28
CA ALA A 126 8.54 -2.25 20.08
C ALA A 126 7.78 -1.84 18.81
N ARG A 127 6.46 -1.61 18.91
CA ARG A 127 5.66 -1.08 17.79
C ARG A 127 6.10 0.32 17.42
N ASN A 128 6.33 1.20 18.40
CA ASN A 128 6.80 2.57 18.16
C ASN A 128 8.19 2.59 17.50
N VAL A 129 9.10 1.70 17.91
CA VAL A 129 10.45 1.60 17.27
C VAL A 129 10.32 1.15 15.82
N THR A 130 9.44 0.19 15.55
CA THR A 130 9.15 -0.27 14.18
C THR A 130 8.55 0.86 13.33
N ALA A 131 7.61 1.63 13.90
CA ALA A 131 7.01 2.79 13.23
C ALA A 131 8.04 3.88 12.95
N PHE A 132 8.96 4.13 13.89
CA PHE A 132 10.02 5.12 13.75
C PHE A 132 10.99 4.74 12.62
N ARG A 133 11.46 3.49 12.58
CA ARG A 133 12.29 2.98 11.47
C ARG A 133 11.60 3.20 10.13
N ARG A 134 10.32 2.83 10.02
CA ARG A 134 9.54 2.97 8.78
C ARG A 134 9.43 4.43 8.35
N ALA A 135 9.10 5.33 9.28
CA ALA A 135 9.03 6.76 8.99
C ALA A 135 10.40 7.30 8.51
N LEU A 136 11.48 6.89 9.16
CA LEU A 136 12.84 7.29 8.79
C LEU A 136 13.27 6.75 7.42
N ALA A 137 13.01 5.47 7.14
CA ALA A 137 13.30 4.84 5.86
C ALA A 137 12.52 5.46 4.69
N ASN A 138 11.25 5.84 4.94
CA ASN A 138 10.45 6.57 3.95
C ASN A 138 11.03 7.96 3.66
N TYR A 139 11.42 8.69 4.70
CA TYR A 139 12.08 9.99 4.54
C TYR A 139 13.41 9.86 3.77
N THR A 140 14.28 8.93 4.14
CA THR A 140 15.60 8.75 3.50
C THR A 140 15.46 8.35 2.03
N GLY A 141 14.52 7.46 1.70
CA GLY A 141 14.23 7.08 0.33
C GLY A 141 13.75 8.25 -0.54
N LEU A 142 12.89 9.12 0.00
CA LEU A 142 12.47 10.33 -0.70
C LEU A 142 13.62 11.34 -0.86
N ALA A 143 14.49 11.48 0.15
CA ALA A 143 15.60 12.42 0.12
C ALA A 143 16.65 11.99 -0.92
N GLU A 144 16.88 10.68 -1.04
CA GLU A 144 17.70 10.09 -2.08
C GLU A 144 17.12 10.36 -3.48
N ARG A 145 15.81 10.14 -3.65
CA ARG A 145 15.08 10.41 -4.90
C ARG A 145 15.07 11.88 -5.28
N TYR A 146 15.02 12.78 -4.30
CA TYR A 146 15.18 14.21 -4.52
C TYR A 146 16.59 14.53 -5.06
N SER A 147 17.63 13.99 -4.40
CA SER A 147 19.02 14.19 -4.82
C SER A 147 19.27 13.70 -6.25
N GLN A 148 18.77 12.51 -6.59
CA GLN A 148 18.73 11.95 -7.95
C GLN A 148 18.13 12.92 -8.96
N THR A 149 16.90 13.34 -8.70
CA THR A 149 16.11 14.15 -9.62
C THR A 149 16.75 15.53 -9.79
N TYR A 150 17.37 16.07 -8.74
CA TYR A 150 18.05 17.34 -8.82
C TYR A 150 19.34 17.26 -9.65
N SER A 151 20.09 16.16 -9.55
CA SER A 151 21.27 15.96 -10.41
C SER A 151 20.85 15.91 -11.88
N THR A 152 19.69 15.33 -12.20
CA THR A 152 19.09 15.42 -13.54
C THR A 152 18.69 16.85 -13.89
N TYR A 153 18.05 17.59 -12.98
CA TYR A 153 17.70 19.00 -13.20
C TYR A 153 18.93 19.82 -13.60
N ARG A 154 20.04 19.72 -12.85
CA ARG A 154 21.30 20.41 -13.16
C ARG A 154 21.90 19.99 -14.48
N LEU A 155 21.81 18.71 -14.84
CA LEU A 155 22.29 18.21 -16.11
C LEU A 155 21.53 18.87 -17.27
N VAL A 156 20.19 18.87 -17.20
CA VAL A 156 19.32 19.50 -18.22
C VAL A 156 19.58 21.01 -18.27
N GLN A 157 19.67 21.69 -17.11
CA GLN A 157 19.93 23.13 -17.04
C GLN A 157 21.30 23.49 -17.66
N SER A 158 22.36 22.76 -17.35
CA SER A 158 23.70 23.01 -17.91
C SER A 158 23.76 22.80 -19.42
N SER A 159 22.87 21.98 -19.98
CA SER A 159 22.78 21.78 -21.43
C SER A 159 22.21 23.00 -22.17
N ARG A 160 21.42 23.85 -21.49
CA ARG A 160 20.79 25.07 -22.02
C ARG A 160 21.80 26.19 -22.33
N ASP A 161 22.83 26.33 -21.50
CA ASP A 161 23.84 27.40 -21.64
C ASP A 161 24.77 27.20 -22.84
N LEU A 162 24.76 26.00 -23.44
CA LEU A 162 25.57 25.62 -24.59
C LEU A 162 24.78 25.88 -25.87
N ARG A 163 24.62 27.17 -26.21
CA ARG A 163 23.89 27.69 -27.39
C ARG A 163 24.19 26.93 -28.69
N PHE A 164 23.16 26.34 -29.29
CA PHE A 164 22.99 26.27 -30.75
C PHE A 164 21.57 26.71 -31.11
N GLY A 165 21.46 27.55 -32.15
CA GLY A 165 20.39 28.52 -32.35
C GLY A 165 18.96 27.98 -32.49
N GLU A 166 18.04 28.73 -31.89
CA GLU A 166 16.62 29.06 -32.19
C GLU A 166 15.78 28.29 -33.23
N THR A 167 16.10 27.07 -33.64
CA THR A 167 15.26 26.32 -34.60
C THR A 167 14.91 24.94 -34.07
N TRP A 168 13.99 24.89 -33.12
CA TRP A 168 13.31 23.65 -32.70
C TRP A 168 11.83 23.77 -33.04
N ALA A 169 11.39 23.00 -34.05
CA ALA A 169 10.00 22.90 -34.49
C ALA A 169 9.39 21.55 -34.07
N GLY A 170 9.67 21.12 -32.83
CA GLY A 170 9.02 19.98 -32.17
C GLY A 170 8.08 20.46 -31.06
N SER A 171 7.14 19.61 -30.62
CA SER A 171 6.09 19.98 -29.65
C SER A 171 6.57 20.11 -28.19
N THR A 172 7.79 19.65 -27.88
CA THR A 172 8.35 19.68 -26.52
C THR A 172 9.74 20.31 -26.54
N GLY A 173 9.90 21.51 -25.97
CA GLY A 173 11.18 22.21 -25.91
C GLY A 173 12.03 21.83 -24.68
N HIS A 174 13.32 22.19 -24.69
CA HIS A 174 14.23 22.02 -23.54
C HIS A 174 13.69 22.63 -22.24
N ASP A 175 13.05 23.79 -22.35
CA ASP A 175 12.44 24.48 -21.23
C ASP A 175 11.26 23.67 -20.64
N ASP A 176 10.56 22.89 -21.45
CA ASP A 176 9.43 22.06 -21.00
C ASP A 176 9.93 20.84 -20.20
N VAL A 177 11.03 20.21 -20.65
CA VAL A 177 11.72 19.15 -19.89
C VAL A 177 12.30 19.67 -18.58
N THR A 178 12.90 20.87 -18.59
CA THR A 178 13.43 21.48 -17.37
C THR A 178 12.31 21.71 -16.34
N ARG A 179 11.15 22.21 -16.79
CA ARG A 179 9.97 22.42 -15.94
C ARG A 179 9.37 21.13 -15.42
N SER A 180 9.27 20.08 -16.24
CA SER A 180 8.73 18.80 -15.78
C SER A 180 9.59 18.18 -14.66
N VAL A 181 10.92 18.23 -14.80
CA VAL A 181 11.87 17.80 -13.75
C VAL A 181 11.72 18.69 -12.51
N ALA A 182 11.66 20.01 -12.66
CA ALA A 182 11.50 20.94 -11.55
C ALA A 182 10.17 20.72 -10.78
N ARG A 183 9.07 20.39 -11.47
CA ARG A 183 7.79 20.05 -10.81
C ARG A 183 7.83 18.71 -10.10
N ARG A 184 8.58 17.74 -10.64
CA ARG A 184 8.81 16.49 -9.94
C ARG A 184 9.54 16.74 -8.63
N LEU A 185 10.52 17.64 -8.62
CA LEU A 185 11.21 18.06 -7.39
C LEU A 185 10.25 18.72 -6.38
N GLU A 186 9.34 19.60 -6.82
CA GLU A 186 8.29 20.18 -5.94
C GLU A 186 7.42 19.11 -5.28
N ARG A 187 7.01 18.09 -6.05
CA ARG A 187 6.21 16.96 -5.51
C ARG A 187 6.99 16.17 -4.47
N ILE A 188 8.27 15.89 -4.73
CA ILE A 188 9.13 15.16 -3.79
C ILE A 188 9.41 16.00 -2.53
N GLU A 189 9.63 17.32 -2.65
CA GLU A 189 9.81 18.23 -1.50
C GLU A 189 8.58 18.20 -0.59
N SER A 190 7.37 18.30 -1.15
CA SER A 190 6.13 18.25 -0.36
C SER A 190 5.94 16.90 0.36
N ALA A 191 6.32 15.80 -0.30
CA ALA A 191 6.34 14.48 0.33
C ALA A 191 7.39 14.40 1.46
N LEU A 192 8.56 15.03 1.29
CA LEU A 192 9.61 15.11 2.31
C LEU A 192 9.17 15.89 3.54
N GLU A 193 8.46 17.02 3.38
CA GLU A 193 7.91 17.81 4.48
C GLU A 193 6.95 16.98 5.35
N THR A 194 6.06 16.25 4.68
CA THR A 194 5.11 15.34 5.34
C THR A 194 5.84 14.23 6.11
N ASN A 195 6.85 13.61 5.50
CA ASN A 195 7.58 12.52 6.14
C ASN A 195 8.53 13.01 7.25
N ALA A 196 9.13 14.19 7.13
CA ALA A 196 9.89 14.81 8.20
C ALA A 196 9.00 15.07 9.44
N SER A 197 7.78 15.57 9.20
CA SER A 197 6.78 15.77 10.25
C SER A 197 6.33 14.46 10.89
N ARG A 198 6.20 13.38 10.11
CA ARG A 198 5.89 12.02 10.62
C ARG A 198 7.02 11.46 11.49
N VAL A 199 8.29 11.59 11.08
CA VAL A 199 9.44 11.18 11.90
C VAL A 199 9.41 11.91 13.25
N ALA A 200 9.20 13.22 13.24
CA ALA A 200 9.09 14.00 14.48
C ALA A 200 7.89 13.58 15.33
N ALA A 201 6.74 13.27 14.73
CA ALA A 201 5.55 12.82 15.45
C ALA A 201 5.75 11.47 16.14
N VAL A 202 6.39 10.51 15.45
CA VAL A 202 6.69 9.19 16.04
C VAL A 202 7.78 9.31 17.10
N ALA A 203 8.79 10.15 16.91
CA ALA A 203 9.83 10.40 17.93
C ALA A 203 9.24 10.89 19.27
N ARG A 204 8.23 11.79 19.22
CA ARG A 204 7.55 12.28 20.43
C ARG A 204 6.86 11.18 21.25
N THR A 205 6.59 10.02 20.67
CA THR A 205 6.05 8.87 21.44
C THR A 205 7.05 8.29 22.43
N PHE A 206 8.33 8.66 22.31
CA PHE A 206 9.42 8.29 23.22
C PHE A 206 9.77 9.40 24.21
N ASP A 207 9.05 10.54 24.21
CA ASP A 207 9.33 11.65 25.13
C ASP A 207 9.23 11.18 26.59
N GLY A 208 10.34 11.29 27.33
CA GLY A 208 10.43 10.84 28.72
C GLY A 208 10.80 9.35 28.91
N ASP A 209 11.03 8.60 27.82
CA ASP A 209 11.66 7.28 27.89
C ASP A 209 13.16 7.45 28.21
N VAL A 210 13.64 6.72 29.22
CA VAL A 210 15.05 6.80 29.67
C VAL A 210 15.96 5.91 28.82
N GLN A 211 15.38 5.03 27.98
CA GLN A 211 16.10 4.01 27.22
C GLN A 211 16.29 4.37 25.75
N LEU A 212 15.41 5.19 25.18
CA LEU A 212 15.40 5.57 23.77
C LEU A 212 15.23 7.07 23.63
N ASP A 213 16.22 7.70 22.99
CA ASP A 213 16.20 9.12 22.66
C ASP A 213 16.51 9.28 21.16
N PHE A 214 15.59 9.90 20.43
CA PHE A 214 15.71 10.12 18.99
C PHE A 214 15.82 11.60 18.61
N ASP A 215 16.00 12.51 19.58
CA ASP A 215 16.00 13.96 19.35
C ASP A 215 17.06 14.37 18.32
N ARG A 216 18.28 13.83 18.43
CA ARG A 216 19.35 14.08 17.44
C ARG A 216 18.99 13.62 16.04
N THR A 217 18.24 12.53 15.92
CA THR A 217 17.79 12.03 14.62
C THR A 217 16.76 12.97 14.02
N VAL A 218 15.81 13.45 14.84
CA VAL A 218 14.82 14.45 14.41
C VAL A 218 15.50 15.75 13.99
N GLU A 219 16.49 16.24 14.75
CA GLU A 219 17.27 17.43 14.39
C GLU A 219 17.98 17.26 13.03
N SER A 220 18.57 16.08 12.78
CA SER A 220 19.25 15.81 11.51
C SER A 220 18.27 15.73 10.33
N VAL A 221 17.11 15.10 10.52
CA VAL A 221 16.04 15.07 9.50
C VAL A 221 15.57 16.49 9.18
N GLN A 222 15.34 17.33 10.20
CA GLN A 222 14.94 18.73 10.00
C GLN A 222 16.03 19.55 9.29
N ALA A 223 17.31 19.37 9.65
CA ALA A 223 18.43 20.02 8.99
C ALA A 223 18.57 19.60 7.52
N SER A 224 18.43 18.30 7.25
CA SER A 224 18.41 17.74 5.89
C SER A 224 17.25 18.32 5.07
N PHE A 225 16.04 18.37 5.62
CA PHE A 225 14.88 18.96 4.95
C PHE A 225 15.08 20.45 4.67
N SER A 226 15.61 21.21 5.63
CA SER A 226 15.92 22.64 5.45
C SER A 226 16.92 22.87 4.31
N ASN A 227 17.95 22.01 4.18
CA ASN A 227 18.90 22.09 3.08
C ASN A 227 18.25 21.77 1.73
N ILE A 228 17.40 20.74 1.69
CA ILE A 228 16.63 20.35 0.50
C ILE A 228 15.69 21.49 0.08
N SER A 229 14.95 22.07 1.01
CA SER A 229 13.99 23.14 0.74
C SER A 229 14.67 24.42 0.27
N ALA A 230 15.83 24.78 0.84
CA ALA A 230 16.64 25.90 0.35
C ALA A 230 17.08 25.69 -1.11
N ARG A 231 17.56 24.49 -1.44
CA ARG A 231 17.92 24.09 -2.81
C ARG A 231 16.70 24.09 -3.74
N GLN A 232 15.54 23.68 -3.25
CA GLN A 232 14.31 23.69 -4.04
C GLN A 232 13.83 25.10 -4.34
N ALA A 233 14.01 26.05 -3.40
CA ALA A 233 13.70 27.44 -3.64
C ALA A 233 14.52 28.05 -4.80
N GLU A 234 15.77 27.62 -4.98
CA GLU A 234 16.61 28.02 -6.13
C GLU A 234 16.06 27.45 -7.45
N VAL A 235 15.73 26.14 -7.48
CA VAL A 235 15.09 25.49 -8.65
C VAL A 235 13.82 26.22 -9.03
N ARG A 236 12.99 26.54 -8.02
CA ARG A 236 11.70 27.21 -8.20
C ARG A 236 11.87 28.59 -8.83
N ALA A 237 12.85 29.36 -8.35
CA ALA A 237 13.14 30.70 -8.85
C ALA A 237 13.71 30.71 -10.28
N ASP A 238 14.40 29.64 -10.68
CA ASP A 238 14.98 29.51 -12.03
C ASP A 238 13.98 28.95 -13.06
N ALA A 239 13.22 27.92 -12.68
CA ALA A 239 12.35 27.18 -13.60
C ALA A 239 10.97 27.84 -13.82
N PHE A 240 10.50 28.64 -12.85
CA PHE A 240 9.11 29.12 -12.84
C PHE A 240 8.97 30.62 -12.57
N VAL A 241 7.85 31.15 -13.04
CA VAL A 241 7.39 32.51 -12.79
C VAL A 241 6.27 32.45 -11.76
N GLN A 242 6.45 33.18 -10.67
CA GLN A 242 5.45 33.27 -9.61
C GLN A 242 4.15 33.92 -10.12
N THR A 243 3.03 33.33 -9.71
CA THR A 243 1.69 33.89 -9.95
C THR A 243 1.05 34.34 -8.65
N GLU A 244 0.10 35.27 -8.79
CA GLU A 244 -0.72 35.82 -7.73
C GLU A 244 -2.19 35.63 -8.12
N LEU A 245 -2.96 35.04 -7.20
CA LEU A 245 -4.38 34.80 -7.34
C LEU A 245 -5.15 35.82 -6.49
N ALA A 246 -5.95 36.67 -7.14
CA ALA A 246 -6.83 37.61 -6.46
C ALA A 246 -8.29 37.25 -6.75
N LEU A 247 -9.08 37.04 -5.70
CA LEU A 247 -10.49 36.66 -5.79
C LEU A 247 -11.42 37.85 -5.51
N ASP A 248 -12.54 37.92 -6.22
CA ASP A 248 -13.67 38.84 -6.03
C ASP A 248 -14.95 38.00 -5.92
N VAL A 249 -15.31 37.61 -4.70
CA VAL A 249 -16.49 36.80 -4.40
C VAL A 249 -17.54 37.69 -3.73
N ARG A 250 -18.71 37.83 -4.38
CA ARG A 250 -19.77 38.76 -3.93
C ARG A 250 -20.74 38.17 -2.93
N SER A 251 -20.95 36.85 -2.99
CA SER A 251 -21.81 36.09 -2.09
C SER A 251 -20.99 34.96 -1.52
N THR A 252 -21.00 34.80 -0.21
CA THR A 252 -20.23 33.78 0.51
C THR A 252 -21.07 32.54 0.85
N ASN A 253 -22.39 32.60 0.63
CA ASN A 253 -23.26 31.45 0.78
C ASN A 253 -23.06 30.48 -0.39
N ALA A 254 -22.79 29.21 -0.08
CA ALA A 254 -22.57 28.14 -1.05
C ALA A 254 -23.48 26.95 -0.74
N SER A 255 -24.19 26.44 -1.75
CA SER A 255 -24.89 25.15 -1.67
C SER A 255 -24.88 24.48 -3.03
N PHE A 256 -25.26 23.20 -3.09
CA PHE A 256 -25.39 22.53 -4.39
C PHE A 256 -26.42 23.24 -5.30
N ARG A 257 -27.54 23.70 -4.72
CA ARG A 257 -28.63 24.40 -5.43
C ARG A 257 -28.21 25.80 -5.87
N GLU A 258 -27.65 26.57 -4.95
CA GLU A 258 -27.15 27.94 -5.16
C GLU A 258 -25.61 27.94 -5.18
N PRO A 259 -24.99 27.82 -6.37
CA PRO A 259 -23.55 27.68 -6.49
C PRO A 259 -22.82 28.96 -6.10
N LEU A 260 -21.64 28.79 -5.50
CA LEU A 260 -20.73 29.89 -5.26
C LEU A 260 -20.18 30.39 -6.60
N THR A 261 -20.48 31.64 -6.96
CA THR A 261 -19.88 32.26 -8.15
C THR A 261 -18.54 32.88 -7.76
N VAL A 262 -17.45 32.26 -8.19
CA VAL A 262 -16.10 32.76 -7.99
C VAL A 262 -15.71 33.59 -9.20
N SER A 263 -15.24 34.81 -8.97
CA SER A 263 -14.58 35.64 -9.97
C SER A 263 -13.22 36.06 -9.43
N GLY A 264 -12.29 36.39 -10.31
CA GLY A 264 -10.96 36.80 -9.87
C GLY A 264 -10.06 37.20 -11.03
N ARG A 265 -8.79 37.42 -10.70
CA ARG A 265 -7.71 37.68 -11.65
C ARG A 265 -6.49 36.84 -11.30
N LEU A 266 -5.86 36.29 -12.33
CA LEU A 266 -4.58 35.62 -12.23
C LEU A 266 -3.50 36.50 -12.87
N ARG A 267 -2.47 36.83 -12.10
CA ARG A 267 -1.37 37.72 -12.51
C ARG A 267 -0.03 37.10 -12.20
N LEU A 268 1.02 37.59 -12.85
CA LEU A 268 2.39 37.35 -12.42
C LEU A 268 2.72 38.29 -11.25
N ALA A 269 3.75 37.98 -10.47
CA ALA A 269 4.22 38.83 -9.36
C ALA A 269 4.59 40.27 -9.78
N ASN A 270 4.88 40.51 -11.06
CA ASN A 270 5.11 41.86 -11.59
C ASN A 270 3.82 42.61 -11.99
N GLY A 271 2.64 42.05 -11.72
CA GLY A 271 1.33 42.60 -12.05
C GLY A 271 0.84 42.31 -13.48
N THR A 272 1.64 41.67 -14.33
CA THR A 272 1.24 41.30 -15.70
C THR A 272 0.14 40.24 -15.66
N ALA A 273 -0.89 40.39 -16.48
CA ALA A 273 -1.98 39.43 -16.53
C ALA A 273 -1.58 38.09 -17.18
N VAL A 274 -2.07 36.98 -16.62
CA VAL A 274 -2.01 35.67 -17.28
C VAL A 274 -3.21 35.54 -18.20
N THR A 275 -3.04 35.90 -19.48
CA THR A 275 -4.18 36.16 -20.39
C THR A 275 -4.56 35.00 -21.31
N ASN A 276 -5.83 34.97 -21.71
CA ASN A 276 -6.37 34.17 -22.84
C ASN A 276 -5.99 32.68 -22.82
N ARG A 277 -5.99 32.03 -21.66
CA ARG A 277 -5.59 30.62 -21.57
C ARG A 277 -6.52 29.80 -20.67
N SER A 278 -6.60 28.51 -20.98
CA SER A 278 -7.28 27.55 -20.11
C SER A 278 -6.46 27.39 -18.82
N ILE A 279 -7.11 27.46 -17.67
CA ILE A 279 -6.50 27.31 -16.35
C ILE A 279 -7.33 26.35 -15.51
N ARG A 280 -6.66 25.69 -14.56
CA ARG A 280 -7.27 24.72 -13.65
C ARG A 280 -7.19 25.23 -12.21
N PHE A 281 -8.28 25.04 -11.48
CA PHE A 281 -8.37 25.28 -10.05
C PHE A 281 -8.72 23.99 -9.31
N GLU A 282 -8.09 23.77 -8.17
CA GLU A 282 -8.58 22.84 -7.13
C GLU A 282 -9.40 23.64 -6.12
N VAL A 283 -10.64 23.22 -5.87
CA VAL A 283 -11.60 23.85 -4.97
C VAL A 283 -12.31 22.78 -4.15
N GLY A 284 -11.91 22.63 -2.88
CA GLY A 284 -12.27 21.42 -2.11
C GLY A 284 -11.77 20.17 -2.84
N GLU A 285 -12.65 19.18 -3.02
CA GLU A 285 -12.35 17.95 -3.76
C GLU A 285 -12.59 18.07 -5.28
N GLN A 286 -12.97 19.24 -5.79
CA GLN A 286 -13.31 19.43 -7.21
C GLN A 286 -12.20 20.11 -7.99
N THR A 287 -11.98 19.62 -9.21
CA THR A 287 -11.14 20.28 -10.22
C THR A 287 -12.02 21.07 -11.18
N ILE A 288 -11.78 22.38 -11.29
CA ILE A 288 -12.54 23.29 -12.16
C ILE A 288 -11.62 23.87 -13.23
N THR A 289 -12.01 23.73 -14.50
CA THR A 289 -11.33 24.38 -15.61
C THR A 289 -12.11 25.61 -16.08
N THR A 290 -11.40 26.72 -16.27
CA THR A 290 -11.96 27.96 -16.85
C THR A 290 -10.92 28.62 -17.77
N ARG A 291 -11.26 29.75 -18.38
CA ARG A 291 -10.36 30.49 -19.27
C ARG A 291 -10.18 31.92 -18.79
N THR A 292 -8.95 32.39 -18.72
CA THR A 292 -8.67 33.81 -18.46
C THR A 292 -8.94 34.67 -19.70
N ASP A 293 -9.34 35.92 -19.50
CA ASP A 293 -9.51 36.90 -20.57
C ASP A 293 -8.21 37.70 -20.86
N ALA A 294 -8.31 38.76 -21.67
CA ALA A 294 -7.19 39.64 -22.00
C ALA A 294 -6.66 40.47 -20.82
N ALA A 295 -7.40 40.57 -19.71
CA ALA A 295 -7.00 41.22 -18.47
C ALA A 295 -6.61 40.23 -17.37
N GLY A 296 -6.58 38.92 -17.69
CA GLY A 296 -6.31 37.84 -16.74
C GLY A 296 -7.49 37.53 -15.81
N ALA A 297 -8.67 38.07 -16.09
CA ALA A 297 -9.87 37.81 -15.31
C ALA A 297 -10.48 36.46 -15.67
N PHE A 298 -11.08 35.80 -14.68
CA PHE A 298 -11.77 34.53 -14.84
C PHE A 298 -13.04 34.51 -13.98
N SER A 299 -13.96 33.60 -14.30
CA SER A 299 -15.07 33.25 -13.43
C SER A 299 -15.48 31.79 -13.61
N PHE A 300 -15.98 31.18 -12.55
CA PHE A 300 -16.60 29.86 -12.55
C PHE A 300 -17.66 29.75 -11.44
N ALA A 301 -18.52 28.74 -11.55
CA ALA A 301 -19.49 28.39 -10.51
C ALA A 301 -19.02 27.11 -9.79
N TYR A 302 -19.00 27.14 -8.46
CA TYR A 302 -18.64 26.01 -7.60
C TYR A 302 -19.89 25.46 -6.90
N ARG A 303 -20.16 24.16 -7.08
CA ARG A 303 -21.28 23.43 -6.46
C ARG A 303 -20.73 22.40 -5.49
N PRO A 304 -20.74 22.68 -4.17
CA PRO A 304 -20.24 21.72 -3.19
C PRO A 304 -21.11 20.45 -3.16
N VAL A 305 -20.46 19.28 -3.09
CA VAL A 305 -21.11 17.95 -3.02
C VAL A 305 -20.81 17.28 -1.67
N THR A 306 -19.52 17.14 -1.35
CA THR A 306 -19.00 16.47 -0.15
C THR A 306 -18.47 17.46 0.89
N LEU A 307 -18.49 18.77 0.60
CA LEU A 307 -17.97 19.80 1.50
C LEU A 307 -18.76 19.78 2.83
N PRO A 308 -18.08 19.74 4.00
CA PRO A 308 -18.74 19.83 5.31
C PRO A 308 -19.56 21.11 5.48
N VAL A 309 -20.68 21.04 6.20
CA VAL A 309 -21.55 22.21 6.45
C VAL A 309 -20.95 23.22 7.43
N ASP A 310 -19.99 22.79 8.23
CA ASP A 310 -19.21 23.60 9.19
C ASP A 310 -17.94 24.19 8.58
N THR A 311 -17.74 24.06 7.27
CA THR A 311 -16.61 24.73 6.59
C THR A 311 -16.84 26.24 6.56
N GLU A 312 -15.93 26.98 7.21
CA GLU A 312 -15.96 28.44 7.26
C GLU A 312 -15.02 29.09 6.23
N GLU A 313 -13.96 28.40 5.80
CA GLU A 313 -12.98 28.89 4.82
C GLU A 313 -12.82 27.91 3.66
N LEU A 314 -12.92 28.41 2.44
CA LEU A 314 -12.71 27.63 1.20
C LEU A 314 -11.37 28.01 0.56
N SER A 315 -10.47 27.03 0.46
CA SER A 315 -9.22 27.18 -0.29
C SER A 315 -9.45 26.95 -1.79
N ILE A 316 -8.94 27.89 -2.59
CA ILE A 316 -8.97 27.85 -4.06
C ILE A 316 -7.53 27.92 -4.54
N ARG A 317 -7.06 26.87 -5.22
CA ARG A 317 -5.68 26.76 -5.69
C ARG A 317 -5.62 26.72 -7.21
N TYR A 318 -4.93 27.68 -7.82
CA TYR A 318 -4.51 27.59 -9.22
C TYR A 318 -3.44 26.51 -9.36
N VAL A 319 -3.70 25.55 -10.25
CA VAL A 319 -2.78 24.45 -10.57
C VAL A 319 -2.41 24.54 -12.05
N PRO A 320 -1.23 25.06 -12.39
CA PRO A 320 -0.78 25.09 -13.78
C PRO A 320 -0.51 23.67 -14.30
N ASP A 321 -0.59 23.43 -15.60
CA ASP A 321 -0.23 22.12 -16.21
C ASP A 321 1.28 21.88 -16.16
N GLU A 322 1.74 20.61 -16.22
CA GLU A 322 3.13 20.24 -15.89
C GLU A 322 4.24 21.01 -16.65
N MET A 323 3.97 21.40 -17.89
CA MET A 323 4.94 22.10 -18.75
C MET A 323 4.81 23.63 -18.67
N GLU A 324 3.77 24.16 -17.99
CA GLU A 324 3.58 25.61 -17.91
C GLU A 324 4.66 26.28 -17.04
N PRO A 325 5.12 27.48 -17.43
CA PRO A 325 6.18 28.23 -16.74
C PRO A 325 5.72 28.87 -15.43
N TYR A 326 4.51 28.60 -14.95
CA TYR A 326 3.93 29.29 -13.81
C TYR A 326 3.98 28.43 -12.55
N LEU A 327 4.18 29.09 -11.41
CA LEU A 327 3.87 28.48 -10.12
C LEU A 327 2.37 28.52 -9.86
N GLY A 328 1.89 27.54 -9.11
CA GLY A 328 0.56 27.60 -8.53
C GLY A 328 0.42 28.77 -7.56
N ALA A 329 -0.82 29.18 -7.33
CA ALA A 329 -1.17 30.22 -6.37
C ALA A 329 -2.42 29.78 -5.61
N ASN A 330 -2.52 30.14 -4.33
CA ASN A 330 -3.69 29.85 -3.52
C ASN A 330 -4.34 31.16 -3.04
N ALA A 331 -5.63 31.08 -2.75
CA ALA A 331 -6.40 32.12 -2.08
C ALA A 331 -7.54 31.46 -1.30
N THR A 332 -7.89 32.03 -0.15
CA THR A 332 -9.00 31.57 0.68
C THR A 332 -10.17 32.55 0.59
N VAL A 333 -11.37 32.02 0.77
CA VAL A 333 -12.61 32.79 0.81
C VAL A 333 -13.43 32.32 2.00
N ASP A 334 -13.88 33.26 2.83
CA ASP A 334 -14.84 32.97 3.89
C ASP A 334 -16.18 32.56 3.26
N ILE A 335 -16.74 31.44 3.69
CA ILE A 335 -17.99 30.89 3.15
C ILE A 335 -18.94 30.44 4.26
N SER A 336 -20.21 30.30 3.88
CA SER A 336 -21.21 29.58 4.67
C SER A 336 -21.83 28.50 3.80
N VAL A 337 -21.71 27.25 4.24
CA VAL A 337 -22.19 26.08 3.48
C VAL A 337 -23.58 25.70 3.93
N ALA A 338 -24.53 25.64 2.99
CA ALA A 338 -25.88 25.13 3.24
C ALA A 338 -26.06 23.73 2.64
N SER A 339 -26.72 22.86 3.41
CA SER A 339 -27.03 21.48 3.01
C SER A 339 -28.33 21.39 2.22
N VAL A 340 -28.36 20.56 1.17
CA VAL A 340 -29.55 20.34 0.33
C VAL A 340 -29.88 18.85 0.24
N GLU A 341 -31.17 18.53 0.28
CA GLU A 341 -31.70 17.17 0.11
C GLU A 341 -31.72 16.77 -1.38
N PRO A 342 -31.06 15.67 -1.78
CA PRO A 342 -31.13 15.15 -3.14
C PRO A 342 -32.23 14.11 -3.30
N THR A 343 -32.59 13.83 -4.55
CA THR A 343 -33.42 12.69 -4.97
C THR A 343 -32.52 11.60 -5.55
N VAL A 344 -32.79 10.33 -5.19
CA VAL A 344 -32.08 9.15 -5.70
C VAL A 344 -33.09 8.26 -6.41
N ASP A 345 -33.01 8.20 -7.74
CA ASP A 345 -33.82 7.31 -8.56
C ASP A 345 -33.04 6.04 -8.90
N VAL A 346 -33.67 4.86 -8.75
CA VAL A 346 -33.01 3.56 -8.93
C VAL A 346 -33.84 2.63 -9.78
N SER A 347 -33.18 1.94 -10.71
CA SER A 347 -33.74 0.94 -11.61
C SER A 347 -32.76 -0.24 -11.76
N VAL A 348 -33.27 -1.37 -12.24
CA VAL A 348 -32.49 -2.60 -12.43
C VAL A 348 -32.74 -3.21 -13.80
N ALA A 349 -31.70 -3.80 -14.39
CA ALA A 349 -31.81 -4.61 -15.60
C ALA A 349 -31.02 -5.92 -15.46
N SER A 350 -31.57 -7.01 -16.01
CA SER A 350 -30.89 -8.30 -16.15
C SER A 350 -30.46 -8.47 -17.61
N GLU A 351 -29.16 -8.31 -17.90
CA GLU A 351 -28.56 -8.35 -19.25
C GLU A 351 -29.05 -7.23 -20.22
N PRO A 352 -28.26 -6.81 -21.25
CA PRO A 352 -28.69 -5.76 -22.17
C PRO A 352 -29.86 -6.27 -23.03
N THR A 353 -31.07 -6.00 -22.59
CA THR A 353 -32.30 -6.26 -23.36
C THR A 353 -32.99 -4.93 -23.65
N VAL A 354 -33.36 -4.75 -24.92
CA VAL A 354 -34.02 -3.54 -25.46
C VAL A 354 -35.52 -3.50 -25.10
N GLU A 355 -35.97 -4.26 -24.09
CA GLU A 355 -37.38 -4.31 -23.69
C GLU A 355 -37.58 -3.94 -22.21
N VAL A 356 -38.34 -2.87 -22.01
CA VAL A 356 -38.86 -2.43 -20.71
C VAL A 356 -40.03 -3.35 -20.33
N SER A 357 -39.77 -4.38 -19.52
CA SER A 357 -40.84 -5.13 -18.85
C SER A 357 -41.00 -4.61 -17.42
N PRO A 358 -42.24 -4.34 -16.94
CA PRO A 358 -42.50 -3.87 -15.58
C PRO A 358 -42.36 -4.96 -14.49
N ALA A 359 -41.86 -6.14 -14.84
CA ALA A 359 -41.63 -7.23 -13.88
C ALA A 359 -40.26 -7.08 -13.19
N PRO A 360 -40.16 -7.38 -11.89
CA PRO A 360 -38.88 -7.32 -11.19
C PRO A 360 -37.88 -8.31 -11.82
N ALA A 361 -36.63 -7.88 -11.94
CA ALA A 361 -35.51 -8.70 -12.39
C ALA A 361 -35.47 -10.02 -11.61
N ARG A 362 -35.52 -11.17 -12.30
CA ARG A 362 -35.50 -12.50 -11.67
C ARG A 362 -34.08 -13.04 -11.62
N VAL A 363 -33.52 -13.13 -10.42
CA VAL A 363 -32.11 -13.46 -10.18
C VAL A 363 -31.99 -14.56 -9.12
N GLY A 364 -30.94 -15.37 -9.15
CA GLY A 364 -30.59 -16.32 -8.09
C GLY A 364 -29.11 -16.24 -7.76
N TYR A 365 -28.63 -17.14 -6.90
CA TYR A 365 -27.21 -17.24 -6.51
C TYR A 365 -26.24 -16.97 -7.67
N SER A 366 -25.24 -16.10 -7.49
CA SER A 366 -24.20 -15.82 -8.49
C SER A 366 -24.69 -15.22 -9.82
N ASP A 367 -26.00 -15.01 -10.02
CA ASP A 367 -26.46 -14.16 -11.13
C ASP A 367 -25.99 -12.73 -10.88
N THR A 368 -25.78 -11.99 -11.96
CA THR A 368 -25.41 -10.58 -11.92
C THR A 368 -26.60 -9.73 -12.34
N VAL A 369 -26.86 -8.64 -11.63
CA VAL A 369 -27.86 -7.63 -12.01
C VAL A 369 -27.19 -6.28 -12.17
N GLY A 370 -27.51 -5.59 -13.26
CA GLY A 370 -27.10 -4.20 -13.49
C GLY A 370 -28.02 -3.27 -12.72
N VAL A 371 -27.43 -2.49 -11.82
CA VAL A 371 -28.11 -1.46 -11.02
C VAL A 371 -27.79 -0.12 -11.65
N PHE A 372 -28.84 0.58 -12.06
CA PHE A 372 -28.76 1.89 -12.69
C PHE A 372 -29.48 2.89 -11.82
N GLY A 373 -28.89 4.05 -11.58
CA GLY A 373 -29.60 5.10 -10.87
C GLY A 373 -29.08 6.48 -11.18
N ARG A 374 -29.77 7.47 -10.65
CA ARG A 374 -29.42 8.88 -10.79
C ARG A 374 -29.60 9.59 -9.46
N VAL A 375 -28.60 10.35 -9.06
CA VAL A 375 -28.66 11.28 -7.92
C VAL A 375 -28.80 12.69 -8.47
N SER A 376 -29.82 13.43 -8.04
CA SER A 376 -30.05 14.79 -8.51
C SER A 376 -30.67 15.71 -7.46
N VAL A 377 -30.46 17.02 -7.61
CA VAL A 377 -31.13 18.07 -6.84
C VAL A 377 -31.80 18.98 -7.86
N ASP A 378 -33.13 19.13 -7.77
CA ASP A 378 -33.94 19.91 -8.72
C ASP A 378 -33.60 19.59 -10.19
N ASP A 379 -33.55 18.29 -10.51
CA ASP A 379 -33.17 17.71 -11.82
C ASP A 379 -31.71 17.92 -12.27
N VAL A 380 -30.88 18.63 -11.50
CA VAL A 380 -29.43 18.75 -11.75
C VAL A 380 -28.71 17.54 -11.16
N GLY A 381 -28.00 16.80 -12.01
CA GLY A 381 -27.25 15.63 -11.58
C GLY A 381 -26.13 15.97 -10.60
N VAL A 382 -25.99 15.20 -9.54
CA VAL A 382 -24.91 15.36 -8.55
C VAL A 382 -23.71 14.53 -8.99
N PRO A 383 -22.59 15.13 -9.42
CA PRO A 383 -21.41 14.39 -9.84
C PRO A 383 -20.61 13.87 -8.65
N ASP A 384 -19.83 12.81 -8.88
CA ASP A 384 -18.84 12.26 -7.95
C ASP A 384 -19.37 11.89 -6.55
N ALA A 385 -20.69 11.73 -6.41
CA ALA A 385 -21.34 11.32 -5.19
C ALA A 385 -21.11 9.81 -4.92
N PRO A 386 -20.69 9.43 -3.70
CA PRO A 386 -20.52 8.03 -3.33
C PRO A 386 -21.88 7.36 -3.05
N VAL A 387 -22.17 6.29 -3.77
CA VAL A 387 -23.42 5.54 -3.67
C VAL A 387 -23.15 4.11 -3.20
N LEU A 388 -23.87 3.67 -2.18
CA LEU A 388 -23.80 2.33 -1.63
C LEU A 388 -25.04 1.53 -2.03
N VAL A 389 -24.84 0.32 -2.58
CA VAL A 389 -25.93 -0.57 -3.02
C VAL A 389 -26.14 -1.68 -2.01
N PHE A 390 -27.37 -1.79 -1.48
CA PHE A 390 -27.76 -2.78 -0.48
C PHE A 390 -28.88 -3.68 -0.99
N ALA A 391 -28.92 -4.93 -0.53
CA ALA A 391 -30.10 -5.77 -0.56
C ALA A 391 -30.38 -6.30 0.85
N ASP A 392 -31.62 -6.12 1.35
CA ASP A 392 -32.02 -6.49 2.72
C ASP A 392 -31.04 -6.03 3.82
N GLY A 393 -30.46 -4.83 3.64
CA GLY A 393 -29.51 -4.23 4.59
C GLY A 393 -28.06 -4.73 4.45
N ARG A 394 -27.77 -5.67 3.54
CA ARG A 394 -26.40 -6.12 3.24
C ARG A 394 -25.80 -5.31 2.10
N LEU A 395 -24.61 -4.75 2.31
CA LEU A 395 -23.86 -4.07 1.25
C LEU A 395 -23.45 -5.06 0.16
N LEU A 396 -23.80 -4.76 -1.08
CA LEU A 396 -23.46 -5.56 -2.26
C LEU A 396 -22.36 -4.91 -3.09
N ALA A 397 -22.36 -3.58 -3.23
CA ALA A 397 -21.38 -2.85 -4.02
C ALA A 397 -21.32 -1.35 -3.67
N ASN A 398 -20.25 -0.72 -4.11
CA ASN A 398 -20.05 0.73 -4.09
C ASN A 398 -20.02 1.27 -5.53
N ALA A 399 -20.58 2.45 -5.73
CA ALA A 399 -20.59 3.19 -6.99
C ALA A 399 -20.26 4.65 -6.74
N THR A 400 -19.87 5.35 -7.80
CA THR A 400 -19.71 6.80 -7.82
C THR A 400 -20.51 7.32 -9.01
N THR A 401 -21.26 8.41 -8.82
CA THR A 401 -22.02 9.02 -9.91
C THR A 401 -21.08 9.70 -10.92
N GLY A 402 -21.39 9.60 -12.20
CA GLY A 402 -20.74 10.36 -13.26
C GLY A 402 -21.15 11.83 -13.28
N SER A 403 -20.66 12.57 -14.28
CA SER A 403 -20.85 14.02 -14.41
C SER A 403 -22.30 14.49 -14.54
N ASP A 404 -23.21 13.60 -14.94
CA ASP A 404 -24.65 13.86 -15.07
C ASP A 404 -25.49 13.32 -13.89
N GLY A 405 -24.82 12.85 -12.84
CA GLY A 405 -25.40 12.25 -11.65
C GLY A 405 -25.81 10.79 -11.79
N THR A 406 -25.56 10.15 -12.93
CA THR A 406 -25.92 8.74 -13.13
C THR A 406 -24.86 7.79 -12.57
N PHE A 407 -25.27 6.60 -12.10
CA PHE A 407 -24.36 5.54 -11.71
C PHE A 407 -24.82 4.18 -12.26
N GLU A 408 -23.85 3.33 -12.59
CA GLU A 408 -24.07 1.96 -13.03
C GLU A 408 -23.16 1.00 -12.27
N ARG A 409 -23.76 -0.04 -11.68
CA ARG A 409 -23.02 -1.14 -11.06
C ARG A 409 -23.65 -2.50 -11.26
N ASN A 410 -22.81 -3.44 -11.68
CA ASN A 410 -23.13 -4.86 -11.68
C ASN A 410 -22.94 -5.43 -10.28
N VAL A 411 -23.97 -6.07 -9.72
CA VAL A 411 -23.90 -6.73 -8.41
C VAL A 411 -24.20 -8.22 -8.56
N SER A 412 -23.39 -9.05 -7.92
CA SER A 412 -23.62 -10.50 -7.87
C SER A 412 -24.49 -10.85 -6.66
N ILE A 413 -25.49 -11.68 -6.88
CA ILE A 413 -26.43 -12.07 -5.82
C ILE A 413 -25.81 -13.14 -4.91
N PRO A 414 -25.62 -12.87 -3.61
CA PRO A 414 -25.05 -13.84 -2.69
C PRO A 414 -26.03 -14.95 -2.35
N ALA A 415 -25.51 -16.09 -1.88
CA ALA A 415 -26.32 -17.24 -1.44
C ALA A 415 -27.26 -16.88 -0.28
N THR A 416 -26.83 -15.94 0.57
CA THR A 416 -27.53 -15.55 1.80
C THR A 416 -28.69 -14.59 1.59
N LEU A 417 -28.91 -14.10 0.36
CA LEU A 417 -30.09 -13.31 0.05
C LEU A 417 -31.25 -14.28 -0.18
N GLU A 418 -32.16 -14.40 0.77
CA GLU A 418 -33.18 -15.46 0.71
C GLU A 418 -34.18 -15.26 -0.45
N PRO A 419 -34.86 -16.34 -0.90
CA PRO A 419 -35.81 -16.28 -2.00
C PRO A 419 -36.98 -15.31 -1.75
N GLY A 420 -37.60 -14.84 -2.83
CA GLY A 420 -38.75 -13.93 -2.82
C GLY A 420 -38.44 -12.53 -3.37
N ASN A 421 -39.42 -11.63 -3.26
CA ASN A 421 -39.23 -10.23 -3.63
C ASN A 421 -38.38 -9.53 -2.56
N ARG A 422 -37.20 -9.03 -2.96
CA ARG A 422 -36.25 -8.33 -2.09
C ARG A 422 -36.08 -6.89 -2.52
N SER A 423 -35.90 -6.01 -1.53
CA SER A 423 -35.63 -4.59 -1.79
C SER A 423 -34.16 -4.42 -2.12
N LEU A 424 -33.88 -3.85 -3.28
CA LEU A 424 -32.56 -3.39 -3.67
C LEU A 424 -32.54 -1.86 -3.51
N GLN A 425 -31.62 -1.35 -2.69
CA GLN A 425 -31.57 0.05 -2.30
C GLN A 425 -30.23 0.64 -2.71
N ALA A 426 -30.24 1.83 -3.31
CA ALA A 426 -29.06 2.66 -3.46
C ALA A 426 -29.14 3.80 -2.46
N ARG A 427 -28.08 4.01 -1.68
CA ARG A 427 -28.03 5.02 -0.63
C ARG A 427 -26.85 5.95 -0.86
N LEU A 428 -27.14 7.25 -0.86
CA LEU A 428 -26.16 8.29 -0.63
C LEU A 428 -26.04 8.47 0.89
N ALA A 429 -24.95 8.00 1.48
CA ALA A 429 -24.77 7.96 2.93
C ALA A 429 -23.91 9.13 3.45
N LEU A 430 -24.17 10.35 2.97
CA LEU A 430 -23.46 11.55 3.42
C LEU A 430 -24.09 12.10 4.72
N GLN A 431 -23.26 12.46 5.69
CA GLN A 431 -23.68 13.10 6.94
C GLN A 431 -22.91 14.39 7.16
N GLY A 432 -23.61 15.45 7.59
CA GLY A 432 -23.00 16.75 7.85
C GLY A 432 -22.35 17.41 6.63
N ARG A 433 -22.79 17.05 5.41
CA ARG A 433 -22.24 17.58 4.15
C ARG A 433 -23.22 18.52 3.43
N SER A 434 -22.72 19.25 2.45
CA SER A 434 -23.46 20.13 1.54
C SER A 434 -24.59 19.43 0.78
N ILE A 435 -24.54 18.11 0.67
CA ILE A 435 -25.66 17.27 0.24
C ILE A 435 -26.03 16.30 1.36
N GLN A 436 -27.33 16.17 1.65
CA GLN A 436 -27.84 15.27 2.68
C GLN A 436 -27.87 13.81 2.21
N SER A 437 -28.02 12.89 3.15
CA SER A 437 -28.28 11.49 2.83
C SER A 437 -29.62 11.32 2.11
N ALA A 438 -29.67 10.43 1.14
CA ALA A 438 -30.91 10.03 0.48
C ALA A 438 -30.82 8.59 0.01
N ASP A 439 -31.97 7.95 -0.20
CA ASP A 439 -32.05 6.59 -0.71
C ASP A 439 -33.12 6.45 -1.78
N GLY A 440 -32.86 5.54 -2.70
CA GLY A 440 -33.79 5.08 -3.71
C GLY A 440 -33.86 3.56 -3.67
N SER A 441 -35.02 2.99 -3.98
CA SER A 441 -35.19 1.55 -3.93
C SER A 441 -35.98 1.00 -5.11
N THR A 442 -35.68 -0.24 -5.45
CA THR A 442 -36.40 -1.05 -6.42
C THR A 442 -36.53 -2.47 -5.91
N THR A 443 -37.24 -3.32 -6.64
CA THR A 443 -37.51 -4.72 -6.24
C THR A 443 -36.85 -5.69 -7.22
N ILE A 444 -36.17 -6.69 -6.67
CA ILE A 444 -35.69 -7.87 -7.39
C ILE A 444 -36.44 -9.11 -6.91
N SER A 445 -36.65 -10.09 -7.79
CA SER A 445 -37.25 -11.37 -7.43
C SER A 445 -36.15 -12.42 -7.33
N VAL A 446 -35.77 -12.78 -6.11
CA VAL A 446 -34.75 -13.79 -5.83
C VAL A 446 -35.36 -15.19 -5.94
N ARG A 447 -34.81 -16.03 -6.82
CA ARG A 447 -35.21 -17.43 -6.95
C ARG A 447 -34.23 -18.33 -6.21
N GLU A 448 -34.77 -19.37 -5.61
CA GLU A 448 -33.95 -20.50 -5.17
C GLU A 448 -33.32 -21.17 -6.40
N ARG A 449 -32.03 -21.52 -6.29
CA ARG A 449 -31.33 -22.32 -7.29
C ARG A 449 -31.08 -23.72 -6.76
N SER A 450 -31.52 -24.72 -7.50
CA SER A 450 -31.23 -26.12 -7.19
C SER A 450 -29.73 -26.37 -7.11
N THR A 451 -29.33 -27.21 -6.17
CA THR A 451 -27.93 -27.62 -5.97
C THR A 451 -27.74 -29.09 -6.29
N GLU A 452 -26.51 -29.45 -6.63
CA GLU A 452 -26.05 -30.80 -6.84
C GLU A 452 -24.85 -31.04 -5.93
N LEU A 453 -24.96 -32.06 -5.09
CA LEU A 453 -23.88 -32.54 -4.25
C LEU A 453 -23.40 -33.88 -4.82
N SER A 454 -22.09 -34.01 -4.97
CA SER A 454 -21.43 -35.26 -5.35
C SER A 454 -20.58 -35.76 -4.19
N LEU A 455 -20.50 -37.09 -4.04
CA LEU A 455 -19.75 -37.72 -2.97
C LEU A 455 -18.99 -38.94 -3.49
N THR A 456 -17.72 -39.05 -3.14
CA THR A 456 -16.86 -40.20 -3.39
C THR A 456 -16.14 -40.56 -2.09
N THR A 457 -15.98 -41.85 -1.85
CA THR A 457 -15.37 -42.36 -0.62
C THR A 457 -14.27 -43.35 -0.94
N THR A 458 -13.12 -43.19 -0.31
CA THR A 458 -11.99 -44.12 -0.41
C THR A 458 -11.65 -44.62 0.99
N ALA A 459 -11.61 -45.93 1.19
CA ALA A 459 -11.13 -46.51 2.44
C ALA A 459 -9.65 -46.18 2.64
N LEU A 460 -9.28 -45.73 3.84
CA LEU A 460 -7.89 -45.50 4.22
C LEU A 460 -7.37 -46.66 5.06
N ASP A 461 -8.07 -46.96 6.16
CA ASP A 461 -7.79 -48.02 7.12
C ASP A 461 -9.12 -48.63 7.63
N ASP A 462 -9.07 -49.58 8.58
CA ASP A 462 -10.20 -50.38 9.09
C ASP A 462 -11.58 -49.72 8.97
N ARG A 463 -11.83 -48.67 9.77
CA ARG A 463 -13.09 -47.90 9.79
C ARG A 463 -12.92 -46.44 9.40
N THR A 464 -11.82 -46.11 8.75
CA THR A 464 -11.50 -44.73 8.37
C THR A 464 -11.67 -44.56 6.88
N ALA A 465 -12.47 -43.58 6.47
CA ALA A 465 -12.72 -43.27 5.07
C ALA A 465 -12.33 -41.83 4.76
N ARG A 466 -11.61 -41.63 3.66
CA ARG A 466 -11.51 -40.31 3.02
C ARG A 466 -12.78 -40.05 2.23
N VAL A 467 -13.36 -38.89 2.42
CA VAL A 467 -14.58 -38.43 1.78
C VAL A 467 -14.24 -37.20 0.96
N THR A 468 -14.42 -37.30 -0.35
CA THR A 468 -14.29 -36.18 -1.27
C THR A 468 -15.62 -35.92 -1.95
N GLY A 469 -15.89 -34.66 -2.28
CA GLY A 469 -17.16 -34.30 -2.89
C GLY A 469 -17.16 -32.88 -3.41
N ARG A 470 -18.19 -32.52 -4.16
CA ARG A 470 -18.35 -31.18 -4.70
C ARG A 470 -19.80 -30.75 -4.64
N LEU A 471 -20.02 -29.53 -4.13
CA LEU A 471 -21.30 -28.84 -4.12
C LEU A 471 -21.31 -27.78 -5.23
N THR A 472 -22.26 -27.91 -6.16
CA THR A 472 -22.46 -26.97 -7.26
C THR A 472 -23.92 -26.55 -7.35
N ALA A 473 -24.18 -25.39 -7.93
CA ALA A 473 -25.50 -25.08 -8.44
C ALA A 473 -25.79 -25.95 -9.68
N ALA A 474 -27.07 -26.12 -10.03
CA ALA A 474 -27.50 -26.95 -11.16
C ALA A 474 -26.93 -26.52 -12.54
N ASP A 475 -26.38 -25.31 -12.64
CA ASP A 475 -25.68 -24.78 -13.81
C ASP A 475 -24.15 -25.03 -13.78
N GLY A 476 -23.66 -25.79 -12.79
CA GLY A 476 -22.26 -26.13 -12.60
C GLY A 476 -21.43 -25.08 -11.84
N ARG A 477 -22.03 -23.95 -11.43
CA ARG A 477 -21.30 -22.93 -10.64
C ARG A 477 -20.95 -23.47 -9.26
N ALA A 478 -19.71 -23.25 -8.83
CA ALA A 478 -19.25 -23.65 -7.50
C ALA A 478 -20.01 -22.90 -6.40
N ILE A 479 -20.27 -23.59 -5.29
CA ILE A 479 -20.89 -23.01 -4.09
C ILE A 479 -19.89 -23.06 -2.94
N PRO A 480 -19.19 -21.96 -2.62
CA PRO A 480 -18.16 -21.92 -1.60
C PRO A 480 -18.70 -21.61 -0.21
N ASN A 481 -17.90 -21.93 0.81
CA ASN A 481 -18.13 -21.60 2.21
C ASN A 481 -19.48 -22.07 2.75
N GLN A 482 -19.99 -23.20 2.25
CA GLN A 482 -21.21 -23.83 2.74
C GLN A 482 -20.90 -25.06 3.55
N THR A 483 -21.67 -25.25 4.62
CA THR A 483 -21.53 -26.39 5.52
C THR A 483 -22.23 -27.61 4.95
N VAL A 484 -21.49 -28.72 4.86
CA VAL A 484 -22.00 -30.05 4.50
C VAL A 484 -21.86 -30.97 5.70
N THR A 485 -22.95 -31.61 6.09
CA THR A 485 -22.99 -32.59 7.18
C THR A 485 -22.83 -33.99 6.60
N ILE A 486 -21.95 -34.81 7.18
CA ILE A 486 -21.75 -36.21 6.79
C ILE A 486 -22.27 -37.10 7.91
N THR A 487 -23.13 -38.06 7.55
CA THR A 487 -23.73 -39.04 8.47
C THR A 487 -23.44 -40.48 8.07
N ALA A 488 -23.43 -41.38 9.05
CA ALA A 488 -23.35 -42.83 8.88
C ALA A 488 -24.47 -43.47 9.73
N ASP A 489 -25.38 -44.22 9.12
CA ASP A 489 -26.59 -44.77 9.78
C ASP A 489 -27.41 -43.70 10.56
N GLY A 490 -27.44 -42.48 10.02
CA GLY A 490 -28.14 -41.34 10.64
C GLY A 490 -27.38 -40.62 11.76
N GLU A 491 -26.23 -41.14 12.23
CA GLU A 491 -25.35 -40.45 13.18
C GLU A 491 -24.39 -39.51 12.44
N GLN A 492 -24.28 -38.25 12.90
CA GLN A 492 -23.33 -37.28 12.34
C GLN A 492 -21.89 -37.66 12.68
N VAL A 493 -21.09 -37.92 11.66
CA VAL A 493 -19.67 -38.31 11.79
C VAL A 493 -18.72 -37.17 11.47
N ALA A 494 -19.14 -36.19 10.65
CA ALA A 494 -18.34 -35.01 10.35
C ALA A 494 -19.18 -33.82 9.84
N THR A 495 -18.56 -32.66 9.87
CA THR A 495 -19.04 -31.42 9.25
C THR A 495 -17.87 -30.80 8.49
N VAL A 496 -18.07 -30.40 7.25
CA VAL A 496 -17.02 -29.83 6.39
C VAL A 496 -17.57 -28.63 5.61
N SER A 497 -16.77 -27.58 5.47
CA SER A 497 -17.11 -26.42 4.65
C SER A 497 -16.56 -26.58 3.23
N THR A 498 -17.35 -26.23 2.22
CA THR A 498 -16.88 -26.19 0.83
C THR A 498 -15.84 -25.09 0.65
N ASN A 499 -14.78 -25.37 -0.11
CA ASN A 499 -13.78 -24.37 -0.47
C ASN A 499 -14.26 -23.43 -1.60
N ALA A 500 -13.42 -22.50 -2.05
CA ALA A 500 -13.71 -21.55 -3.12
C ALA A 500 -14.24 -22.20 -4.43
N SER A 501 -13.83 -23.44 -4.71
CA SER A 501 -14.20 -24.20 -5.90
C SER A 501 -15.37 -25.17 -5.67
N GLY A 502 -16.00 -25.11 -4.50
CA GLY A 502 -17.13 -25.95 -4.09
C GLY A 502 -16.73 -27.35 -3.61
N TRP A 503 -15.44 -27.64 -3.44
CA TRP A 503 -14.95 -28.96 -3.04
C TRP A 503 -14.95 -29.15 -1.53
N ILE A 504 -15.19 -30.39 -1.11
CA ILE A 504 -14.97 -30.89 0.24
C ILE A 504 -13.98 -32.06 0.19
N ASP A 505 -13.11 -32.15 1.18
CA ASP A 505 -12.17 -33.24 1.39
C ASP A 505 -11.95 -33.39 2.89
N THR A 506 -12.34 -34.54 3.43
CA THR A 506 -12.24 -34.80 4.87
C THR A 506 -12.09 -36.29 5.15
N THR A 507 -11.63 -36.63 6.35
CA THR A 507 -11.49 -38.01 6.80
C THR A 507 -12.48 -38.26 7.93
N VAL A 508 -13.25 -39.33 7.82
CA VAL A 508 -14.29 -39.70 8.80
C VAL A 508 -14.01 -41.07 9.40
N LEU A 509 -14.32 -41.22 10.69
CA LEU A 509 -14.35 -42.50 11.38
C LEU A 509 -15.77 -43.05 11.35
N VAL A 510 -15.95 -44.23 10.75
CA VAL A 510 -17.25 -44.90 10.63
C VAL A 510 -17.60 -45.63 11.94
N PRO A 511 -18.75 -45.31 12.58
CA PRO A 511 -19.23 -46.03 13.76
C PRO A 511 -19.41 -47.52 13.45
N SER A 512 -19.05 -48.40 14.40
CA SER A 512 -19.16 -49.84 14.18
C SER A 512 -20.61 -50.32 13.97
N GLY A 513 -21.58 -49.61 14.56
CA GLY A 513 -23.01 -49.88 14.34
C GLY A 513 -23.48 -49.62 12.91
N ALA A 514 -22.79 -48.74 12.17
CA ALA A 514 -23.14 -48.38 10.79
C ALA A 514 -22.54 -49.34 9.73
N VAL A 515 -21.74 -50.34 10.14
CA VAL A 515 -21.09 -51.29 9.22
C VAL A 515 -21.92 -52.56 9.09
N SER A 516 -22.36 -52.88 7.88
CA SER A 516 -23.07 -54.10 7.51
C SER A 516 -22.35 -54.82 6.37
N ASP A 517 -22.04 -56.11 6.54
CA ASP A 517 -21.32 -56.94 5.55
C ASP A 517 -20.00 -56.31 5.05
N GLY A 518 -19.26 -55.65 5.94
CA GLY A 518 -17.99 -54.99 5.61
C GLY A 518 -18.16 -53.71 4.77
N ARG A 519 -19.36 -53.12 4.76
CA ARG A 519 -19.67 -51.87 4.06
C ARG A 519 -20.41 -50.90 4.97
N ALA A 520 -20.22 -49.62 4.74
CA ALA A 520 -21.00 -48.56 5.36
C ALA A 520 -21.47 -47.57 4.30
N GLU A 521 -22.71 -47.09 4.42
CA GLU A 521 -23.23 -46.00 3.61
C GLU A 521 -22.97 -44.67 4.33
N LEU A 522 -22.31 -43.75 3.63
CA LEU A 522 -22.13 -42.38 4.06
C LEU A 522 -23.08 -41.48 3.27
N VAL A 523 -23.77 -40.60 3.97
CA VAL A 523 -24.67 -39.60 3.38
C VAL A 523 -24.11 -38.21 3.70
N ALA A 524 -23.79 -37.45 2.65
CA ALA A 524 -23.47 -36.04 2.76
C ALA A 524 -24.73 -35.21 2.45
N SER A 525 -25.02 -34.23 3.28
CA SER A 525 -26.23 -33.39 3.22
C SER A 525 -25.85 -31.92 3.27
N PHE A 526 -26.34 -31.14 2.31
CA PHE A 526 -26.32 -29.68 2.32
C PHE A 526 -27.72 -29.15 2.62
N ASP A 527 -27.86 -28.37 3.70
CA ASP A 527 -29.11 -27.70 4.05
C ASP A 527 -29.12 -26.27 3.51
N GLY A 528 -29.94 -26.02 2.49
CA GLY A 528 -30.11 -24.72 1.85
C GLY A 528 -31.07 -23.76 2.56
N ARG A 529 -31.66 -24.14 3.70
CA ARG A 529 -32.63 -23.28 4.41
C ARG A 529 -32.04 -21.92 4.78
N GLY A 530 -32.78 -20.85 4.50
CA GLY A 530 -32.33 -19.46 4.71
C GLY A 530 -31.38 -18.96 3.61
N LEU A 531 -31.11 -19.76 2.59
CA LEU A 531 -30.33 -19.39 1.41
C LEU A 531 -31.23 -19.38 0.17
N ASN A 532 -30.78 -18.74 -0.91
CA ASN A 532 -31.36 -18.92 -2.24
C ASN A 532 -30.79 -20.12 -2.99
N LEU A 533 -30.43 -21.16 -2.24
CA LEU A 533 -29.90 -22.43 -2.72
C LEU A 533 -30.80 -23.54 -2.20
N GLY A 534 -31.21 -24.47 -3.07
CA GLY A 534 -31.97 -25.65 -2.66
C GLY A 534 -31.07 -26.63 -1.90
N SER A 535 -31.63 -27.38 -0.95
CA SER A 535 -30.92 -28.47 -0.27
C SER A 535 -30.58 -29.61 -1.25
N SER A 536 -29.48 -30.33 -0.98
CA SER A 536 -29.09 -31.51 -1.75
C SER A 536 -28.38 -32.54 -0.88
N ASP A 537 -28.47 -33.80 -1.30
CA ASP A 537 -27.88 -34.94 -0.62
C ASP A 537 -27.12 -35.82 -1.61
N ALA A 538 -26.05 -36.45 -1.15
CA ALA A 538 -25.27 -37.40 -1.91
C ALA A 538 -24.92 -38.61 -1.05
N ARG A 539 -24.84 -39.79 -1.66
CA ARG A 539 -24.56 -41.05 -0.96
C ARG A 539 -23.41 -41.79 -1.60
N ALA A 540 -22.56 -42.38 -0.78
CA ALA A 540 -21.47 -43.22 -1.23
C ALA A 540 -21.27 -44.38 -0.26
N THR A 541 -20.93 -45.55 -0.78
CA THR A 541 -20.64 -46.73 0.02
C THR A 541 -19.13 -46.94 0.09
N VAL A 542 -18.61 -47.10 1.30
CA VAL A 542 -17.21 -47.46 1.54
C VAL A 542 -17.12 -48.88 2.06
N SER A 543 -16.14 -49.66 1.57
CA SER A 543 -15.83 -50.98 2.11
C SER A 543 -14.83 -50.81 3.25
N VAL A 544 -15.21 -51.22 4.45
CA VAL A 544 -14.47 -51.04 5.71
C VAL A 544 -14.40 -52.37 6.46
N SER A 545 -13.25 -52.67 7.05
CA SER A 545 -13.02 -53.93 7.79
C SER A 545 -13.61 -53.82 9.19
N ALA A 546 -14.50 -54.76 9.56
CA ALA A 546 -15.13 -54.81 10.89
C ALA A 546 -14.20 -55.31 12.02
N SER A 547 -12.99 -55.75 11.68
CA SER A 547 -11.98 -56.25 12.62
C SER A 547 -11.33 -55.08 13.37
N GLY A 548 -11.90 -54.68 14.51
CA GLY A 548 -11.31 -53.66 15.36
C GLY A 548 -10.01 -54.13 16.04
N LEU A 549 -8.93 -53.38 15.86
CA LEU A 549 -7.83 -53.31 16.83
C LEU A 549 -7.88 -51.97 17.59
N PRO A 550 -7.58 -51.95 18.90
CA PRO A 550 -7.57 -50.71 19.68
C PRO A 550 -6.40 -49.81 19.27
N LEU A 551 -6.70 -48.53 19.00
CA LEU A 551 -5.84 -47.50 18.39
C LEU A 551 -4.68 -46.97 19.27
N TRP A 552 -4.11 -47.75 20.19
CA TRP A 552 -2.88 -47.33 20.91
C TRP A 552 -1.58 -47.82 20.25
N LEU A 553 -1.63 -48.34 19.02
CA LEU A 553 -0.44 -48.85 18.30
C LEU A 553 -0.09 -48.09 17.00
N LEU A 554 -0.77 -47.00 16.65
CA LEU A 554 -0.32 -46.11 15.58
C LEU A 554 0.18 -44.79 16.16
N GLY A 555 1.40 -44.83 16.69
CA GLY A 555 2.21 -43.62 16.82
C GLY A 555 2.63 -43.14 15.44
N GLY A 556 2.26 -41.91 15.10
CA GLY A 556 2.82 -41.19 13.95
C GLY A 556 1.80 -40.46 13.08
N GLY A 557 1.56 -39.18 13.40
CA GLY A 557 1.17 -38.16 12.42
C GLY A 557 -0.27 -38.16 11.90
N LEU A 558 -1.20 -37.58 12.66
CA LEU A 558 -2.43 -37.02 12.08
C LEU A 558 -2.49 -35.54 12.45
N LEU A 559 -2.00 -34.74 11.51
CA LEU A 559 -2.05 -33.29 11.51
C LEU A 559 -3.51 -32.90 11.23
N VAL A 560 -4.26 -32.60 12.28
CA VAL A 560 -5.53 -31.86 12.14
C VAL A 560 -5.13 -30.46 11.71
N VAL A 561 -5.24 -30.17 10.41
CA VAL A 561 -5.25 -28.79 9.94
C VAL A 561 -6.59 -28.21 10.37
N ALA A 562 -6.61 -27.65 11.58
CA ALA A 562 -7.61 -26.68 11.96
C ALA A 562 -7.38 -25.43 11.10
N VAL A 563 -8.05 -25.34 9.96
CA VAL A 563 -8.23 -24.04 9.30
C VAL A 563 -9.14 -23.24 10.21
N ALA A 564 -8.58 -22.24 10.86
CA ALA A 564 -9.29 -21.23 11.63
C ALA A 564 -10.30 -20.51 10.71
N GLY A 565 -11.56 -20.89 10.80
CA GLY A 565 -12.69 -20.11 10.34
C GLY A 565 -13.25 -19.33 11.53
N VAL A 566 -12.92 -18.04 11.58
CA VAL A 566 -13.46 -17.04 12.52
C VAL A 566 -15.00 -17.10 12.52
N GLY A 567 -15.58 -17.16 13.72
CA GLY A 567 -16.98 -17.49 13.95
C GLY A 567 -17.97 -16.37 13.65
N ILE A 568 -19.25 -16.76 13.58
CA ILE A 568 -20.45 -15.98 13.95
C ILE A 568 -21.58 -16.98 14.26
N GLY A 569 -22.29 -16.75 15.35
CA GLY A 569 -23.54 -17.44 15.75
C GLY A 569 -23.41 -18.08 17.13
N GLY A 570 -24.06 -17.64 18.19
CA GLY A 570 -25.21 -16.76 18.36
C GLY A 570 -25.88 -17.21 19.66
N PHE A 571 -25.62 -16.49 20.76
CA PHE A 571 -26.21 -16.81 22.06
C PHE A 571 -27.25 -15.75 22.42
N VAL A 572 -28.52 -16.12 22.37
CA VAL A 572 -29.65 -15.29 22.81
C VAL A 572 -30.13 -15.76 24.18
N TRP A 573 -29.91 -14.87 25.15
CA TRP A 573 -30.78 -14.46 26.26
C TRP A 573 -31.04 -15.40 27.45
N ARG A 574 -30.50 -15.01 28.61
CA ARG A 574 -31.28 -14.95 29.85
C ARG A 574 -30.90 -13.76 30.73
N ARG A 575 -31.93 -12.94 30.95
CA ARG A 575 -32.08 -11.69 31.72
C ARG A 575 -31.73 -11.75 33.22
N SER A 576 -30.96 -10.75 33.68
CA SER A 576 -31.17 -9.98 34.94
C SER A 576 -30.31 -8.70 34.93
N ARG A 577 -30.91 -7.50 34.83
CA ARG A 577 -30.88 -6.40 35.85
C ARG A 577 -29.61 -6.38 36.72
N SER A 578 -28.86 -5.31 36.92
CA SER A 578 -28.91 -3.89 36.56
C SER A 578 -27.67 -3.29 37.23
N GLU A 579 -26.90 -2.42 36.58
CA GLU A 579 -26.39 -1.16 37.15
C GLU A 579 -25.51 -0.43 36.13
N SER A 580 -25.69 0.88 36.14
CA SER A 580 -25.18 1.90 35.25
C SER A 580 -23.71 2.19 35.54
N SER A 581 -22.90 2.44 34.50
CA SER A 581 -21.72 3.29 34.58
C SER A 581 -21.47 3.92 33.21
N GLU A 582 -21.31 5.24 33.21
CA GLU A 582 -21.03 6.11 32.08
C GLU A 582 -19.72 5.74 31.35
N PRO A 583 -19.60 6.03 30.05
CA PRO A 583 -18.36 5.81 29.31
C PRO A 583 -17.37 6.95 29.58
N GLU A 584 -16.20 6.62 30.15
CA GLU A 584 -15.01 7.47 30.07
C GLU A 584 -14.46 7.45 28.64
N ALA A 585 -14.12 8.64 28.16
CA ALA A 585 -13.53 8.89 26.86
C ALA A 585 -12.08 8.38 26.81
N SER A 586 -11.80 7.48 25.87
CA SER A 586 -10.43 7.17 25.42
C SER A 586 -10.08 8.05 24.20
N PRO A 587 -8.85 8.59 24.11
CA PRO A 587 -8.44 9.47 23.02
C PRO A 587 -8.19 8.67 21.73
N ASP A 588 -8.32 9.39 20.61
CA ASP A 588 -8.22 8.94 19.22
C ASP A 588 -7.12 7.91 18.97
N VAL A 589 -7.57 6.77 18.43
CA VAL A 589 -6.74 5.89 17.61
C VAL A 589 -6.46 6.66 16.33
N ILE A 590 -5.20 7.03 16.10
CA ILE A 590 -4.74 7.46 14.78
C ILE A 590 -4.86 6.24 13.88
N GLU A 591 -5.99 6.14 13.19
CA GLU A 591 -6.20 5.14 12.15
C GLU A 591 -5.22 5.39 11.00
N ASP A 592 -4.74 4.25 10.52
CA ASP A 592 -3.81 4.03 9.43
C ASP A 592 -4.40 4.54 8.12
N ASP A 593 -4.18 5.82 7.81
CA ASP A 593 -4.16 6.28 6.42
C ASP A 593 -2.88 5.72 5.77
N ALA A 594 -2.97 4.44 5.43
CA ALA A 594 -2.26 3.88 4.30
C ALA A 594 -2.62 4.76 3.10
N VAL A 595 -1.79 5.78 2.86
CA VAL A 595 -1.69 6.42 1.56
C VAL A 595 -1.46 5.27 0.61
N ALA A 596 -2.52 4.95 -0.13
CA ALA A 596 -2.46 4.05 -1.25
C ALA A 596 -1.19 4.36 -2.00
N ASP A 597 -0.42 3.32 -2.26
CA ASP A 597 0.58 3.29 -3.32
C ASP A 597 -0.16 3.65 -4.62
N ASP A 598 -0.37 4.96 -4.81
CA ASP A 598 -0.76 5.52 -6.09
C ASP A 598 0.47 5.30 -6.95
N SER A 599 0.40 4.15 -7.61
CA SER A 599 1.28 3.67 -8.65
C SER A 599 1.05 4.55 -9.88
N THR A 600 1.33 5.83 -9.69
CA THR A 600 1.76 6.80 -10.69
C THR A 600 3.02 7.48 -10.16
N ASP A 601 3.97 6.68 -9.63
CA ASP A 601 5.39 7.06 -9.64
C ASP A 601 5.82 7.14 -11.11
N SER A 602 5.52 8.27 -11.73
CA SER A 602 6.20 8.69 -12.94
C SER A 602 7.65 8.96 -12.52
N GLY A 603 8.44 7.89 -12.42
CA GLY A 603 9.84 7.87 -12.81
C GLY A 603 10.02 8.81 -13.99
N LEU A 604 11.09 9.61 -14.00
CA LEU A 604 11.52 10.26 -15.23
C LEU A 604 11.67 9.13 -16.25
N ASP A 605 10.74 9.04 -17.19
CA ASP A 605 10.68 7.91 -18.10
C ASP A 605 11.94 7.96 -18.98
N PRO A 606 12.88 7.00 -18.81
CA PRO A 606 14.08 6.96 -19.63
C PRO A 606 13.73 6.86 -21.12
N GLU A 607 12.58 6.25 -21.45
CA GLU A 607 12.08 6.17 -22.82
C GLU A 607 11.62 7.54 -23.33
N ALA A 608 11.00 8.38 -22.49
CA ALA A 608 10.66 9.76 -22.85
C ALA A 608 11.91 10.62 -23.06
N LEU A 609 12.96 10.43 -22.26
CA LEU A 609 14.27 11.10 -22.47
C LEU A 609 14.93 10.64 -23.78
N LEU A 610 14.85 9.35 -24.12
CA LEU A 610 15.33 8.82 -25.40
C LEU A 610 14.49 9.29 -26.60
N ALA A 611 13.17 9.42 -26.43
CA ALA A 611 12.29 9.97 -27.45
C ALA A 611 12.66 11.44 -27.75
N ALA A 612 12.84 12.26 -26.71
CA ALA A 612 13.33 13.62 -26.85
C ALA A 612 14.74 13.65 -27.47
N ALA A 613 15.62 12.71 -27.13
CA ALA A 613 16.96 12.60 -27.70
C ALA A 613 16.93 12.37 -29.22
N ARG A 614 16.04 11.51 -29.72
CA ARG A 614 15.90 11.21 -31.16
C ARG A 614 15.44 12.41 -31.98
N GLU A 615 14.70 13.32 -31.37
CA GLU A 615 14.18 14.53 -32.02
C GLU A 615 15.12 15.73 -31.86
N SER A 616 16.27 15.55 -31.20
CA SER A 616 17.20 16.59 -30.81
C SER A 616 18.43 16.70 -31.71
N ALA A 617 19.11 17.85 -31.68
CA ALA A 617 20.38 18.06 -32.38
C ALA A 617 21.42 17.05 -31.88
N PRO A 618 22.42 16.68 -32.71
CA PRO A 618 23.39 15.64 -32.36
C PRO A 618 23.99 15.76 -30.96
N GLN A 619 24.33 16.98 -30.53
CA GLN A 619 24.92 17.24 -29.21
C GLN A 619 23.91 17.12 -28.07
N VAL A 620 22.67 17.58 -28.28
CA VAL A 620 21.58 17.48 -27.31
C VAL A 620 21.12 16.03 -27.19
N ALA A 621 21.00 15.33 -28.31
CA ALA A 621 20.64 13.92 -28.40
C ALA A 621 21.59 13.07 -27.54
N VAL A 622 22.90 13.29 -27.66
CA VAL A 622 23.90 12.59 -26.84
C VAL A 622 23.74 12.86 -25.34
N ARG A 623 23.37 14.09 -24.94
CA ARG A 623 23.17 14.43 -23.52
C ARG A 623 21.89 13.84 -22.94
N LEU A 624 20.79 13.91 -23.68
CA LEU A 624 19.50 13.31 -23.28
C LEU A 624 19.61 11.78 -23.24
N ALA A 625 20.31 11.18 -24.20
CA ALA A 625 20.64 9.76 -24.19
C ALA A 625 21.48 9.37 -22.97
N TYR A 626 22.53 10.14 -22.66
CA TYR A 626 23.33 9.91 -21.45
C TYR A 626 22.50 10.11 -20.16
N ALA A 627 21.61 11.10 -20.13
CA ALA A 627 20.69 11.32 -19.02
C ALA A 627 19.73 10.13 -18.84
N ALA A 628 19.18 9.58 -19.94
CA ALA A 628 18.34 8.39 -19.90
C ALA A 628 19.07 7.18 -19.30
N VAL A 629 20.32 6.93 -19.72
CA VAL A 629 21.17 5.87 -19.15
C VAL A 629 21.47 6.10 -17.68
N ARG A 630 21.68 7.36 -17.28
CA ARG A 630 21.93 7.71 -15.87
C ARG A 630 20.71 7.53 -14.98
N VAL A 631 19.51 7.60 -15.56
CA VAL A 631 18.25 7.32 -14.87
C VAL A 631 17.95 5.82 -14.86
N SER A 632 18.39 5.05 -15.86
CA SER A 632 18.10 3.62 -15.97
C SER A 632 19.06 2.70 -15.20
N LEU A 633 20.32 3.11 -14.97
CA LEU A 633 21.33 2.29 -14.31
C LEU A 633 21.66 2.79 -12.90
N ASP A 634 21.87 1.84 -11.97
CA ASP A 634 22.33 2.13 -10.61
C ASP A 634 23.81 2.52 -10.59
N GLY A 635 24.11 3.73 -10.09
CA GLY A 635 25.47 4.24 -10.00
C GLY A 635 25.58 5.57 -9.23
N PRO A 636 26.80 6.06 -8.96
CA PRO A 636 27.07 7.25 -8.18
C PRO A 636 26.58 8.51 -8.89
N ARG A 637 25.75 9.28 -8.18
CA ARG A 637 24.90 10.32 -8.78
C ARG A 637 25.52 11.71 -8.79
N ASP A 638 26.56 11.93 -7.98
CA ASP A 638 27.40 13.12 -8.00
C ASP A 638 28.80 12.86 -8.58
N GLY A 639 29.04 11.63 -9.05
CA GLY A 639 30.26 11.27 -9.76
C GLY A 639 30.36 11.96 -11.13
N THR A 640 31.58 12.22 -11.56
CA THR A 640 31.89 12.50 -12.97
C THR A 640 31.37 11.37 -13.86
N HIS A 641 31.21 11.64 -15.15
CA HIS A 641 30.74 10.62 -16.10
C HIS A 641 31.62 9.35 -16.10
N TRP A 642 32.91 9.49 -15.81
CA TRP A 642 33.85 8.38 -15.63
C TRP A 642 33.77 7.68 -14.27
N GLU A 643 33.31 8.35 -13.21
CA GLU A 643 33.04 7.71 -11.91
C GLU A 643 31.74 6.91 -11.96
N PHE A 644 30.72 7.45 -12.61
CA PHE A 644 29.48 6.73 -12.92
C PHE A 644 29.77 5.46 -13.74
N TYR A 645 30.51 5.60 -14.85
CA TYR A 645 30.96 4.46 -15.65
C TYR A 645 31.69 3.42 -14.80
N ARG A 646 32.71 3.84 -14.04
CA ARG A 646 33.54 2.92 -13.24
C ARG A 646 32.71 2.14 -12.23
N ALA A 647 31.79 2.79 -11.54
CA ALA A 647 30.93 2.14 -10.56
C ALA A 647 29.93 1.17 -11.20
N CYS A 648 29.29 1.55 -12.30
CA CYS A 648 28.38 0.65 -13.03
C CYS A 648 29.11 -0.59 -13.59
N THR A 649 30.43 -0.48 -13.82
CA THR A 649 31.26 -1.57 -14.35
C THR A 649 32.14 -2.24 -13.30
N ALA A 650 32.05 -1.86 -12.01
CA ALA A 650 32.97 -2.34 -10.98
C ALA A 650 32.81 -3.84 -10.69
N ASP A 651 31.58 -4.33 -10.76
CA ASP A 651 31.19 -5.73 -10.50
C ASP A 651 30.56 -6.42 -11.72
N ALA A 652 30.61 -5.80 -12.90
CA ALA A 652 29.96 -6.32 -14.10
C ALA A 652 30.79 -7.43 -14.78
N ASP A 653 30.31 -8.67 -14.74
CA ASP A 653 30.80 -9.78 -15.60
C ASP A 653 30.41 -9.60 -17.08
N ASP A 654 29.63 -8.55 -17.39
CA ASP A 654 29.09 -8.25 -18.70
C ASP A 654 29.97 -7.24 -19.47
N ALA A 655 30.84 -7.79 -20.33
CA ALA A 655 31.70 -7.01 -21.21
C ALA A 655 30.92 -6.20 -22.26
N GLU A 656 29.70 -6.62 -22.61
CA GLU A 656 28.84 -5.94 -23.58
C GLU A 656 28.24 -4.68 -22.96
N LEU A 657 27.72 -4.78 -21.72
CA LEU A 657 27.26 -3.64 -20.93
C LEU A 657 28.39 -2.61 -20.73
N ALA A 658 29.58 -3.06 -20.32
CA ALA A 658 30.72 -2.16 -20.12
C ALA A 658 31.12 -1.44 -21.43
N SER A 659 31.15 -2.13 -22.56
CA SER A 659 31.50 -1.52 -23.85
C SER A 659 30.43 -0.54 -24.36
N THR A 660 29.16 -0.85 -24.13
CA THR A 660 28.02 -0.02 -24.55
C THR A 660 27.93 1.23 -23.67
N LEU A 661 28.04 1.07 -22.35
CA LEU A 661 28.07 2.20 -21.41
C LEU A 661 29.28 3.10 -21.63
N ARG A 662 30.44 2.52 -21.99
CA ARG A 662 31.62 3.29 -22.40
C ARG A 662 31.34 4.13 -23.64
N THR A 663 30.65 3.59 -24.64
CA THR A 663 30.28 4.31 -25.87
C THR A 663 29.43 5.54 -25.56
N VAL A 664 28.43 5.40 -24.69
CA VAL A 664 27.59 6.53 -24.28
C VAL A 664 28.38 7.54 -23.44
N THR A 665 29.24 7.06 -22.53
CA THR A 665 30.09 7.88 -21.66
C THR A 665 31.13 8.71 -22.44
N GLU A 666 31.84 8.09 -23.38
CA GLU A 666 32.82 8.77 -24.25
C GLU A 666 32.12 9.75 -25.21
N GLY A 667 30.94 9.36 -25.73
CA GLY A 667 30.10 10.23 -26.53
C GLY A 667 29.70 11.51 -25.78
N TYR A 668 29.24 11.33 -24.54
CA TYR A 668 28.93 12.43 -23.63
C TYR A 668 30.17 13.29 -23.33
N GLU A 669 31.31 12.69 -23.03
CA GLU A 669 32.54 13.42 -22.74
C GLU A 669 33.00 14.28 -23.91
N ARG A 670 33.03 13.69 -25.11
CA ARG A 670 33.48 14.37 -26.33
C ARG A 670 32.59 15.57 -26.65
N THR A 671 31.28 15.38 -26.50
CA THR A 671 30.28 16.44 -26.73
C THR A 671 30.39 17.59 -25.73
N ASN A 672 30.79 17.32 -24.49
CA ASN A 672 30.72 18.29 -23.40
C ASN A 672 32.05 18.94 -23.03
N PHE A 673 33.16 18.23 -23.21
CA PHE A 673 34.47 18.65 -22.71
C PHE A 673 35.55 18.75 -23.78
N ALA A 674 35.43 17.99 -24.89
CA ALA A 674 36.45 18.02 -25.95
C ALA A 674 36.25 19.15 -26.98
N GLY A 675 35.06 19.77 -27.04
CA GLY A 675 34.75 20.86 -27.97
C GLY A 675 34.56 20.42 -29.43
N ASP A 676 34.55 19.11 -29.70
CA ASP A 676 34.36 18.55 -31.04
C ASP A 676 32.87 18.48 -31.42
N SER A 677 32.54 18.88 -32.65
CA SER A 677 31.17 18.74 -33.16
C SER A 677 30.89 17.27 -33.51
N VAL A 678 29.99 16.64 -32.74
CA VAL A 678 29.46 15.31 -33.04
C VAL A 678 28.59 15.33 -34.31
N SER A 679 28.87 14.41 -35.23
CA SER A 679 28.07 14.21 -36.44
C SER A 679 26.72 13.55 -36.12
N GLU A 680 25.71 13.77 -36.96
CA GLU A 680 24.37 13.19 -36.79
C GLU A 680 24.39 11.66 -36.68
N SER A 681 25.17 10.99 -37.55
CA SER A 681 25.34 9.53 -37.50
C SER A 681 26.08 9.03 -36.26
N GLU A 682 26.90 9.87 -35.63
CA GLU A 682 27.55 9.53 -34.36
C GLU A 682 26.61 9.70 -33.17
N ALA A 683 25.79 10.76 -33.17
CA ALA A 683 24.75 10.95 -32.17
C ALA A 683 23.70 9.83 -32.23
N GLU A 684 23.23 9.43 -33.41
CA GLU A 684 22.31 8.30 -33.58
C GLU A 684 22.88 6.99 -33.02
N ARG A 685 24.18 6.73 -33.22
CA ARG A 685 24.86 5.56 -32.63
C ARG A 685 24.86 5.62 -31.11
N ILE A 686 25.13 6.79 -30.53
CA ILE A 686 25.16 6.98 -29.08
C ILE A 686 23.75 6.85 -28.49
N VAL A 687 22.73 7.43 -29.14
CA VAL A 687 21.33 7.28 -28.74
C VAL A 687 20.87 5.83 -28.84
N SER A 688 21.29 5.10 -29.87
CA SER A 688 20.97 3.67 -30.02
C SER A 688 21.66 2.82 -28.93
N ALA A 689 22.92 3.14 -28.59
CA ALA A 689 23.63 2.50 -27.50
C ALA A 689 22.98 2.79 -26.13
N ALA A 690 22.46 4.01 -25.94
CA ALA A 690 21.68 4.35 -24.75
C ALA A 690 20.34 3.58 -24.71
N ASP A 691 19.64 3.45 -25.83
CA ASP A 691 18.39 2.67 -25.94
C ASP A 691 18.59 1.20 -25.57
N SER A 692 19.74 0.60 -25.92
CA SER A 692 20.07 -0.77 -25.51
C SER A 692 20.42 -0.94 -24.02
N LEU A 693 20.77 0.15 -23.32
CA LEU A 693 21.07 0.13 -21.88
C LEU A 693 19.86 0.48 -21.01
N VAL A 694 18.83 1.05 -21.61
CA VAL A 694 17.58 1.45 -20.95
C VAL A 694 16.54 0.32 -20.97
N ARG A 695 16.63 -0.60 -21.93
CA ARG A 695 15.67 -1.70 -22.15
C ARG A 695 16.04 -3.01 -21.48
#